data_AF-A0A1F6AN51-F1
#
_entry.id   AF-A0A1F6AN51-F1
#
_cell.length_a   1.000
_cell.length_b   1.000
_cell.length_c   1.000
_cell.angle_alpha   90.00
_cell.angle_beta   90.00
_cell.angle_gamma   90.00
#
_symmetry.space_group_name_H-M   'P 1'
#
loop_
_entity.id
_entity.type
_entity.pdbx_description
1 polymer ?
#
loop_
_entity_poly.entity_id
_entity_poly.type
_entity_poly.pdbx_seq_one_letter_code
_entity_poly.pdbx_strand_id
1 'polypeptide(L)'
;MPIADDWTVDYIDKKVSHVQFKDEITGSDSSVAEVSTVKCVAVSGNISAADYFFLYSATDATKYHVWYKVGGSGTDPAPAGSTAVLVTVGGTDTDAQVATATQTAIDALADFTAAVNTDTITVTITNVDKGSTTDVANGVGLTEFAYNKEVATVLCVGQTGNIASAGAGDYITLYSASNTTKYHVWYFVTGGSNTDPAPAGSTGVQVTIASAAADTAVASATATAIDNLTDFVATVSTATVTITNATAGPSTNVANGVGLTEFTYTTITNPVKGIGKTVWSVNALYSFLQDQFDELGNMDDKVPMDAQTPTEYRFINNWFIDEVSIKYLKGGAIKTSGWTTGQIVQQILDGSSPTYTNVVSGDIGLIVTEAGTGDTGNLLFADNARQRWWIRPDVPGTGGDEFDSAGAGYSIGSGTGAGSSTAAALTGENTWANMFTLGTIETNTAIYVVQDTAKVSAWWPTGQIDVLLRVLEAGSTVGANGGDIRDIFIGAREYSKLFDHFISNDITGGRNPVPLATAADLNNTTGQYTIALTSADITFAVGDRFIVSGTPAKEGTVTAFTGSPATSIDYYLSGTSLTQFAASDVIVKVGTTTPDSTINGSPTDLVADYGTTTPVILTFAYSTQNLNNGAGAKPYDCSIDLGGRTVKQMYEWVKFITRRGAVATPQLKTGTGTIASPAFANINGEQYIKLLAGTLAVDDFTPVKASPFGTFAGGKFFGAQGVWITNYAAADAQAFQLIDSNGATQTPPNTVSVTISNLRVSDVTGVFVLTEEGGIINKAKYVMTTQAASLTTITVNAIDAETPQAGVIRVVDFSDPLKAEQQYQYASWTGAIFTLNRFPTAGNYTVTGGSGTTTILTDTDAAVNFVTGKVKPGDIVRNVTDGSVATVVTVDSASQITTTGLTGGTDNTFTNTDTYNITTETNRAYEVTNDTAYAPIINATGVYYSSTATNFSAGEGTDALPASMANTLIKGAGGDIPVLVRVRRGSSGVSNKILPFEIAQTVGQSGMSQAAIRTLDSIVT
;
A
#
# COMPACT_ATOMS: atom_id res chain seq x y z
N MET A 1 32.46 -10.95 1.32
CA MET A 1 32.36 -12.03 0.32
C MET A 1 32.91 -11.46 -0.98
N PRO A 2 33.89 -12.08 -1.63
CA PRO A 2 34.36 -11.65 -2.95
C PRO A 2 33.27 -11.90 -4.00
N ILE A 3 33.18 -11.03 -5.01
CA ILE A 3 32.21 -11.15 -6.11
C ILE A 3 32.39 -12.43 -6.94
N ALA A 4 33.62 -12.98 -6.97
CA ALA A 4 33.94 -14.25 -7.61
C ALA A 4 33.23 -15.46 -6.99
N ASP A 5 32.78 -15.35 -5.73
CA ASP A 5 31.94 -16.39 -5.12
C ASP A 5 30.51 -16.33 -5.72
N ASP A 6 30.00 -15.14 -6.08
CA ASP A 6 28.62 -14.89 -6.51
C ASP A 6 28.41 -14.91 -8.03
N TRP A 7 29.46 -14.89 -8.86
CA TRP A 7 29.36 -14.77 -10.31
C TRP A 7 30.22 -15.80 -11.05
N THR A 8 29.66 -16.36 -12.12
CA THR A 8 30.32 -17.33 -13.00
C THR A 8 30.42 -16.82 -14.43
N VAL A 9 31.49 -17.25 -15.09
CA VAL A 9 31.74 -17.01 -16.52
C VAL A 9 31.79 -18.37 -17.21
N ASP A 10 30.87 -18.59 -18.12
CA ASP A 10 30.87 -19.72 -19.04
C ASP A 10 31.54 -19.29 -20.34
N TYR A 11 32.74 -19.81 -20.57
CA TYR A 11 33.56 -19.50 -21.74
C TYR A 11 33.06 -20.22 -23.01
N ILE A 12 32.38 -21.36 -22.87
CA ILE A 12 31.87 -22.15 -24.00
C ILE A 12 30.63 -21.45 -24.56
N ASP A 13 29.65 -21.23 -23.68
CA ASP A 13 28.40 -20.56 -24.04
C ASP A 13 28.51 -19.02 -23.93
N LYS A 14 29.72 -18.46 -23.74
CA LYS A 14 29.96 -17.01 -23.65
C LYS A 14 28.88 -16.30 -22.84
N LYS A 15 28.67 -16.78 -21.63
CA LYS A 15 27.59 -16.36 -20.74
C LYS A 15 28.17 -15.93 -19.41
N VAL A 16 27.67 -14.82 -18.88
CA VAL A 16 27.96 -14.35 -17.52
C VAL A 16 26.67 -14.49 -16.72
N SER A 17 26.75 -15.15 -15.58
CA SER A 17 25.59 -15.37 -14.71
C SER A 17 25.94 -15.21 -13.24
N HIS A 18 24.98 -14.75 -12.46
CA HIS A 18 25.06 -14.80 -11.01
C HIS A 18 24.71 -16.22 -10.54
N VAL A 19 25.46 -16.75 -9.58
CA VAL A 19 25.23 -18.06 -8.96
C VAL A 19 23.94 -17.97 -8.15
N GLN A 20 22.89 -18.71 -8.55
CA GLN A 20 21.55 -18.54 -8.02
C GLN A 20 21.29 -19.46 -6.80
N PHE A 21 20.70 -18.90 -5.73
CA PHE A 21 20.10 -19.67 -4.62
C PHE A 21 18.75 -20.29 -4.94
N LYS A 22 18.03 -19.72 -5.92
CA LYS A 22 16.71 -20.14 -6.35
C LYS A 22 16.79 -20.37 -7.84
N ASP A 23 16.47 -21.59 -8.28
CA ASP A 23 16.31 -21.87 -9.68
C ASP A 23 15.04 -21.14 -10.16
N GLU A 24 15.21 -19.92 -10.66
CA GLU A 24 14.09 -19.10 -11.14
C GLU A 24 13.46 -19.65 -12.43
N ILE A 25 14.08 -20.66 -13.06
CA ILE A 25 13.49 -21.40 -14.19
C ILE A 25 12.40 -22.35 -13.68
N THR A 26 12.65 -23.06 -12.57
CA THR A 26 11.70 -24.01 -11.97
C THR A 26 10.86 -23.42 -10.82
N GLY A 27 11.23 -22.25 -10.32
CA GLY A 27 10.59 -21.60 -9.18
C GLY A 27 10.92 -22.21 -7.82
N SER A 28 11.83 -23.19 -7.78
CA SER A 28 12.25 -23.89 -6.56
C SER A 28 13.52 -23.28 -5.97
N ASP A 29 13.55 -23.06 -4.66
CA ASP A 29 14.79 -22.77 -3.95
C ASP A 29 15.74 -23.97 -4.17
N SER A 30 17.03 -23.70 -4.41
CA SER A 30 18.14 -24.63 -4.67
C SER A 30 17.77 -26.12 -4.60
N SER A 31 17.96 -26.85 -5.69
CA SER A 31 17.61 -28.27 -5.80
C SER A 31 18.36 -29.20 -4.82
N VAL A 32 19.26 -28.68 -4.00
CA VAL A 32 20.16 -29.45 -3.13
C VAL A 32 19.89 -29.13 -1.66
N ALA A 33 19.57 -30.16 -0.87
CA ALA A 33 19.54 -30.08 0.59
C ALA A 33 20.96 -29.85 1.13
N GLU A 34 21.10 -29.08 2.21
CA GLU A 34 22.41 -28.87 2.82
C GLU A 34 22.92 -30.18 3.43
N VAL A 35 24.19 -30.51 3.15
CA VAL A 35 24.86 -31.72 3.62
C VAL A 35 26.05 -31.32 4.48
N SER A 36 25.99 -31.65 5.76
CA SER A 36 27.06 -31.49 6.74
C SER A 36 27.74 -32.83 7.01
N THR A 37 29.06 -32.85 7.19
CA THR A 37 29.79 -34.08 7.57
C THR A 37 30.48 -33.91 8.92
N VAL A 38 30.32 -34.92 9.77
CA VAL A 38 30.85 -34.96 11.14
C VAL A 38 31.71 -36.21 11.29
N LYS A 39 32.98 -36.06 11.68
CA LYS A 39 33.85 -37.23 11.94
C LYS A 39 33.69 -37.66 13.39
N CYS A 40 33.40 -38.93 13.62
CA CYS A 40 33.32 -39.47 14.97
C CYS A 40 34.67 -40.01 15.42
N VAL A 41 34.93 -39.89 16.72
CA VAL A 41 36.15 -40.37 17.38
C VAL A 41 35.78 -41.31 18.53
N ALA A 42 36.70 -42.18 18.94
CA ALA A 42 36.46 -43.08 20.06
C ALA A 42 36.38 -42.29 21.37
N VAL A 43 35.65 -42.83 22.35
CA VAL A 43 35.47 -42.18 23.66
C VAL A 43 36.79 -42.07 24.44
N SER A 44 37.73 -43.01 24.25
CA SER A 44 38.99 -43.06 24.99
C SER A 44 39.91 -41.87 24.69
N GLY A 45 39.74 -40.78 25.43
CA GLY A 45 40.62 -39.60 25.40
C GLY A 45 40.13 -38.44 24.53
N ASN A 46 39.10 -38.64 23.70
CA ASN A 46 38.68 -37.65 22.70
C ASN A 46 37.25 -37.12 22.88
N ILE A 47 36.45 -37.72 23.78
CA ILE A 47 35.08 -37.27 24.11
C ILE A 47 34.90 -37.27 25.63
N SER A 48 34.64 -36.11 26.19
CA SER A 48 34.28 -35.93 27.60
C SER A 48 32.76 -35.84 27.77
N ALA A 49 32.28 -36.12 28.99
CA ALA A 49 30.88 -35.93 29.31
C ALA A 49 30.50 -34.44 29.18
N ALA A 50 29.36 -34.15 28.54
CA ALA A 50 28.86 -32.80 28.24
C ALA A 50 29.58 -32.07 27.08
N ASP A 51 30.48 -32.74 26.36
CA ASP A 51 31.00 -32.25 25.09
C ASP A 51 29.89 -32.16 24.03
N TYR A 52 29.92 -31.16 23.16
CA TYR A 52 28.88 -30.94 22.15
C TYR A 52 29.36 -30.21 20.90
N PHE A 53 28.60 -30.34 19.81
CA PHE A 53 28.73 -29.52 18.60
C PHE A 53 27.37 -28.90 18.23
N PHE A 54 27.39 -27.83 17.45
CA PHE A 54 26.21 -27.16 16.92
C PHE A 54 25.82 -27.72 15.56
N LEU A 55 24.51 -27.86 15.34
CA LEU A 55 23.90 -28.27 14.09
C LEU A 55 22.68 -27.35 13.84
N TYR A 56 22.42 -26.97 12.59
CA TYR A 56 21.38 -26.01 12.26
C TYR A 56 20.40 -26.63 11.25
N SER A 57 19.09 -26.50 11.49
CA SER A 57 18.10 -26.92 10.50
C SER A 57 17.93 -25.89 9.40
N ALA A 58 17.20 -26.26 8.33
CA ALA A 58 17.02 -25.43 7.14
C ALA A 58 16.67 -23.98 7.51
N THR A 59 17.32 -23.00 6.87
CA THR A 59 17.12 -21.56 7.12
C THR A 59 17.53 -21.07 8.52
N ASP A 60 18.34 -21.84 9.26
CA ASP A 60 18.65 -21.61 10.68
C ASP A 60 17.41 -21.55 11.58
N ALA A 61 16.32 -22.23 11.18
CA ALA A 61 15.05 -22.22 11.89
C ALA A 61 15.19 -22.74 13.32
N THR A 62 15.99 -23.80 13.50
CA THR A 62 16.33 -24.36 14.81
C THR A 62 17.83 -24.57 14.92
N LYS A 63 18.43 -24.00 15.97
CA LYS A 63 19.80 -24.28 16.38
C LYS A 63 19.80 -25.46 17.37
N TYR A 64 20.49 -26.53 17.04
CA TYR A 64 20.67 -27.70 17.89
C TYR A 64 22.06 -27.71 18.52
N HIS A 65 22.16 -28.22 19.74
CA HIS A 65 23.43 -28.65 20.33
C HIS A 65 23.39 -30.16 20.58
N VAL A 66 24.19 -30.88 19.81
CA VAL A 66 24.33 -32.34 19.88
C VAL A 66 25.40 -32.64 20.90
N TRP A 67 25.00 -33.19 22.05
CA TRP A 67 25.87 -33.37 23.21
C TRP A 67 25.98 -34.83 23.65
N TYR A 68 27.13 -35.18 24.23
CA TYR A 68 27.48 -36.56 24.55
C TYR A 68 27.36 -36.85 26.06
N LYS A 69 26.63 -37.92 26.38
CA LYS A 69 26.60 -38.54 27.70
C LYS A 69 27.47 -39.80 27.69
N VAL A 70 28.55 -39.78 28.46
CA VAL A 70 29.60 -40.81 28.43
C VAL A 70 29.50 -41.70 29.66
N GLY A 71 29.29 -43.01 29.47
CA GLY A 71 29.25 -43.98 30.57
C GLY A 71 28.19 -43.67 31.63
N GLY A 72 27.08 -43.04 31.24
CA GLY A 72 26.01 -42.60 32.15
C GLY A 72 26.28 -41.27 32.89
N SER A 73 27.45 -40.66 32.69
CA SER A 73 27.83 -39.37 33.30
C SER A 73 27.64 -38.21 32.32
N GLY A 74 27.31 -37.02 32.84
CA GLY A 74 27.10 -35.79 32.07
C GLY A 74 25.68 -35.22 32.20
N THR A 75 25.60 -33.89 32.30
CA THR A 75 24.37 -33.09 32.26
C THR A 75 24.39 -32.19 31.05
N ASP A 76 23.22 -31.85 30.51
CA ASP A 76 23.06 -30.97 29.36
C ASP A 76 23.83 -29.63 29.56
N PRO A 77 24.73 -29.26 28.62
CA PRO A 77 25.45 -27.98 28.66
C PRO A 77 24.58 -26.72 28.55
N ALA A 78 23.35 -26.86 28.03
CA ALA A 78 22.37 -25.80 27.81
C ALA A 78 22.94 -24.45 27.29
N PRO A 79 23.64 -24.43 26.13
CA PRO A 79 24.05 -23.18 25.51
C PRO A 79 22.83 -22.31 25.16
N ALA A 80 23.00 -20.98 25.21
CA ALA A 80 21.89 -20.06 24.98
C ALA A 80 21.32 -20.18 23.55
N GLY A 81 20.00 -20.31 23.46
CA GLY A 81 19.27 -20.30 22.20
C GLY A 81 19.42 -21.57 21.36
N SER A 82 19.69 -22.73 21.96
CA SER A 82 19.76 -24.02 21.25
C SER A 82 18.90 -25.12 21.88
N THR A 83 18.48 -26.07 21.04
CA THR A 83 17.71 -27.26 21.40
C THR A 83 18.63 -28.46 21.60
N ALA A 84 18.47 -29.16 22.73
CA ALA A 84 19.36 -30.25 23.11
C ALA A 84 19.10 -31.55 22.33
N VAL A 85 20.16 -32.17 21.82
CA VAL A 85 20.13 -33.51 21.21
C VAL A 85 21.12 -34.40 21.96
N LEU A 86 20.59 -35.39 22.69
CA LEU A 86 21.40 -36.28 23.52
C LEU A 86 21.92 -37.46 22.70
N VAL A 87 23.24 -37.64 22.68
CA VAL A 87 23.92 -38.85 22.21
C VAL A 87 24.44 -39.62 23.41
N THR A 88 23.98 -40.86 23.59
CA THR A 88 24.45 -41.73 24.69
C THR A 88 25.52 -42.69 24.17
N VAL A 89 26.71 -42.65 24.78
CA VAL A 89 27.85 -43.51 24.44
C VAL A 89 28.42 -44.17 25.71
N GLY A 90 28.88 -45.42 25.60
CA GLY A 90 29.61 -46.14 26.64
C GLY A 90 31.00 -45.58 26.86
N GLY A 91 31.56 -45.76 28.07
CA GLY A 91 32.88 -45.22 28.43
C GLY A 91 34.07 -45.81 27.66
N THR A 92 33.84 -46.81 26.80
CA THR A 92 34.84 -47.49 25.98
C THR A 92 34.40 -47.64 24.52
N ASP A 93 33.38 -46.88 24.09
CA ASP A 93 32.84 -47.01 22.74
C ASP A 93 33.88 -46.60 21.69
N THR A 94 33.99 -47.40 20.64
CA THR A 94 34.84 -47.11 19.47
C THR A 94 34.25 -45.98 18.65
N ASP A 95 35.05 -45.36 17.80
CA ASP A 95 34.63 -44.33 16.83
C ASP A 95 33.43 -44.76 15.96
N ALA A 96 33.39 -46.02 15.52
CA ALA A 96 32.26 -46.60 14.80
C ALA A 96 30.98 -46.71 15.65
N GLN A 97 31.12 -47.04 16.94
CA GLN A 97 29.99 -47.10 17.88
C GLN A 97 29.46 -45.69 18.18
N VAL A 98 30.36 -44.72 18.34
CA VAL A 98 30.02 -43.29 18.49
C VAL A 98 29.32 -42.75 17.24
N ALA A 99 29.75 -43.12 16.03
CA ALA A 99 29.10 -42.73 14.78
C ALA A 99 27.66 -43.26 14.68
N THR A 100 27.46 -44.53 15.04
CA THR A 100 26.13 -45.16 15.04
C THR A 100 25.19 -44.51 16.06
N ALA A 101 25.70 -44.21 17.26
CA ALA A 101 24.94 -43.52 18.29
C ALA A 101 24.58 -42.07 17.88
N THR A 102 25.51 -41.37 17.24
CA THR A 102 25.31 -40.00 16.73
C THR A 102 24.29 -39.99 15.60
N GLN A 103 24.38 -40.92 14.64
CA GLN A 103 23.37 -41.10 13.59
C GLN A 103 21.98 -41.32 14.19
N THR A 104 21.84 -42.27 15.12
CA THR A 104 20.54 -42.62 15.72
C THR A 104 19.90 -41.43 16.43
N ALA A 105 20.69 -40.59 17.10
CA ALA A 105 20.18 -39.40 17.78
C ALA A 105 19.74 -38.30 16.81
N ILE A 106 20.41 -38.16 15.66
CA ILE A 106 20.11 -37.15 14.64
C ILE A 106 18.94 -37.59 13.76
N ASP A 107 18.86 -38.86 13.36
CA ASP A 107 17.74 -39.45 12.59
C ASP A 107 16.40 -39.42 13.34
N ALA A 108 16.43 -39.25 14.66
CA ALA A 108 15.22 -39.08 15.46
C ALA A 108 14.60 -37.68 15.33
N LEU A 109 15.32 -36.72 14.74
CA LEU A 109 14.85 -35.36 14.47
C LEU A 109 14.18 -35.31 13.10
N ALA A 110 13.02 -34.65 13.00
CA ALA A 110 12.32 -34.50 11.71
C ALA A 110 13.09 -33.64 10.69
N ASP A 111 14.00 -32.79 11.18
CA ASP A 111 14.73 -31.81 10.38
C ASP A 111 15.91 -32.42 9.60
N PHE A 112 16.36 -33.63 9.94
CA PHE A 112 17.59 -34.23 9.39
C PHE A 112 17.42 -35.71 9.03
N THR A 113 18.26 -36.16 8.11
CA THR A 113 18.60 -37.57 7.89
C THR A 113 20.11 -37.73 8.03
N ALA A 114 20.59 -38.84 8.59
CA ALA A 114 21.99 -39.09 8.86
C ALA A 114 22.41 -40.45 8.31
N ALA A 115 23.61 -40.52 7.74
CA ALA A 115 24.19 -41.75 7.20
C ALA A 115 25.64 -41.92 7.68
N VAL A 116 25.96 -43.11 8.22
CA VAL A 116 27.34 -43.46 8.61
C VAL A 116 28.10 -44.03 7.42
N ASN A 117 29.26 -43.47 7.11
CA ASN A 117 30.24 -44.10 6.24
C ASN A 117 31.22 -44.93 7.10
N THR A 118 31.20 -46.24 6.93
CA THR A 118 32.00 -47.18 7.75
C THR A 118 33.48 -47.19 7.41
N ASP A 119 33.88 -46.67 6.25
CA ASP A 119 35.29 -46.65 5.81
C ASP A 119 36.03 -45.41 6.35
N THR A 120 35.32 -44.29 6.48
CA THR A 120 35.87 -43.00 6.93
C THR A 120 35.44 -42.60 8.34
N ILE A 121 34.51 -43.36 8.95
CA ILE A 121 33.94 -43.13 10.29
C ILE A 121 33.34 -41.71 10.41
N THR A 122 32.66 -41.27 9.35
CA THR A 122 31.95 -39.99 9.29
C THR A 122 30.44 -40.19 9.26
N VAL A 123 29.71 -39.33 9.97
CA VAL A 123 28.26 -39.17 9.87
C VAL A 123 27.97 -38.04 8.88
N THR A 124 27.32 -38.37 7.78
CA THR A 124 26.80 -37.40 6.81
C THR A 124 25.39 -37.03 7.23
N ILE A 125 25.15 -35.77 7.56
CA ILE A 125 23.88 -35.22 8.02
C ILE A 125 23.31 -34.40 6.87
N THR A 126 22.10 -34.72 6.43
CA THR A 126 21.40 -34.03 5.35
C THR A 126 20.12 -33.44 5.89
N ASN A 127 19.90 -32.15 5.69
CA ASN A 127 18.64 -31.53 6.08
C ASN A 127 17.49 -32.11 5.24
N VAL A 128 16.38 -32.43 5.90
CA VAL A 128 15.17 -32.91 5.22
C VAL A 128 14.55 -31.80 4.38
N ASP A 129 14.49 -30.60 4.98
CA ASP A 129 14.03 -29.39 4.32
C ASP A 129 15.20 -28.63 3.68
N LYS A 130 14.93 -27.96 2.56
CA LYS A 130 15.92 -27.20 1.79
C LYS A 130 16.05 -25.78 2.33
N GLY A 131 17.27 -25.25 2.42
CA GLY A 131 17.51 -23.87 2.83
C GLY A 131 18.96 -23.65 3.27
N SER A 132 19.39 -22.38 3.34
CA SER A 132 20.71 -22.00 3.85
C SER A 132 20.80 -22.27 5.35
N THR A 133 21.85 -22.91 5.83
CA THR A 133 22.11 -23.07 7.26
C THR A 133 23.52 -22.66 7.63
N THR A 134 23.73 -22.40 8.92
CA THR A 134 25.04 -22.17 9.50
C THR A 134 25.76 -23.52 9.63
N ASP A 135 27.01 -23.57 9.16
CA ASP A 135 27.86 -24.76 9.21
C ASP A 135 27.92 -25.39 10.62
N VAL A 136 28.06 -26.72 10.65
CA VAL A 136 28.34 -27.47 11.88
C VAL A 136 29.65 -26.97 12.51
N ALA A 137 29.58 -26.60 13.78
CA ALA A 137 30.72 -26.07 14.52
C ALA A 137 30.87 -26.77 15.87
N ASN A 138 32.09 -27.07 16.29
CA ASN A 138 32.34 -27.63 17.62
C ASN A 138 31.96 -26.63 18.73
N GLY A 139 31.37 -27.14 19.80
CA GLY A 139 31.16 -26.43 21.05
C GLY A 139 32.41 -26.45 21.95
N VAL A 140 32.28 -25.90 23.16
CA VAL A 140 33.36 -25.87 24.14
C VAL A 140 33.70 -27.30 24.58
N GLY A 141 34.94 -27.75 24.34
CA GLY A 141 35.45 -29.06 24.78
C GLY A 141 35.77 -30.06 23.66
N LEU A 142 35.21 -29.90 22.46
CA LEU A 142 35.48 -30.77 21.30
C LEU A 142 36.46 -30.15 20.31
N THR A 143 37.55 -30.85 20.00
CA THR A 143 38.55 -30.41 19.02
C THR A 143 38.46 -31.09 17.65
N GLU A 144 37.62 -32.12 17.47
CA GLU A 144 37.78 -33.07 16.34
C GLU A 144 36.51 -33.46 15.55
N PHE A 145 35.31 -32.95 15.88
CA PHE A 145 34.04 -33.41 15.25
C PHE A 145 33.66 -32.72 13.91
N ALA A 146 33.90 -31.42 13.72
CA ALA A 146 33.48 -30.68 12.52
C ALA A 146 34.48 -30.78 11.34
N TYR A 147 33.99 -31.10 10.13
CA TYR A 147 34.81 -31.20 8.91
C TYR A 147 34.27 -30.31 7.79
N ASN A 148 34.94 -29.19 7.51
CA ASN A 148 34.85 -28.48 6.24
C ASN A 148 36.26 -28.36 5.65
N LYS A 149 36.79 -29.48 5.15
CA LYS A 149 38.08 -29.54 4.44
C LYS A 149 37.83 -29.87 2.98
N GLU A 150 38.57 -29.24 2.09
CA GLU A 150 38.45 -29.49 0.65
C GLU A 150 38.88 -30.93 0.32
N VAL A 151 38.08 -31.61 -0.50
CA VAL A 151 38.33 -32.96 -1.00
C VAL A 151 38.52 -32.88 -2.52
N ALA A 152 39.66 -33.34 -3.01
CA ALA A 152 39.92 -33.53 -4.43
C ALA A 152 40.00 -35.02 -4.75
N THR A 153 39.30 -35.46 -5.80
CA THR A 153 39.53 -36.80 -6.36
C THR A 153 40.31 -36.64 -7.66
N VAL A 154 41.36 -37.45 -7.82
CA VAL A 154 42.23 -37.49 -9.00
C VAL A 154 42.21 -38.89 -9.57
N LEU A 155 41.65 -39.06 -10.77
CA LEU A 155 41.73 -40.29 -11.52
C LEU A 155 43.10 -40.37 -12.19
N CYS A 156 43.92 -41.31 -11.74
CA CYS A 156 45.25 -41.52 -12.27
C CYS A 156 45.23 -42.29 -13.58
N VAL A 157 46.21 -42.01 -14.43
CA VAL A 157 46.43 -42.73 -15.68
C VAL A 157 47.67 -43.62 -15.58
N GLY A 158 47.70 -44.70 -16.37
CA GLY A 158 48.91 -45.52 -16.52
C GLY A 158 50.04 -44.74 -17.20
N GLN A 159 51.28 -45.08 -16.90
CA GLN A 159 52.46 -44.35 -17.37
C GLN A 159 52.61 -44.38 -18.90
N THR A 160 52.34 -45.51 -19.55
CA THR A 160 52.59 -45.71 -20.98
C THR A 160 51.78 -44.72 -21.83
N GLY A 161 52.46 -43.76 -22.45
CA GLY A 161 51.87 -42.80 -23.38
C GLY A 161 51.21 -41.58 -22.73
N ASN A 162 51.03 -41.57 -21.40
CA ASN A 162 50.31 -40.50 -20.68
C ASN A 162 51.15 -39.75 -19.65
N ILE A 163 52.28 -40.32 -19.18
CA ILE A 163 53.18 -39.66 -18.21
C ILE A 163 54.60 -39.63 -18.78
N ALA A 164 55.17 -38.43 -18.90
CA ALA A 164 56.48 -38.15 -19.48
C ALA A 164 57.61 -38.89 -18.76
N SER A 165 58.43 -39.61 -19.56
CA SER A 165 59.62 -40.33 -19.09
C SER A 165 60.94 -39.64 -19.45
N ALA A 166 60.89 -38.46 -20.07
CA ALA A 166 62.04 -37.61 -20.40
C ALA A 166 61.64 -36.12 -20.42
N GLY A 167 62.56 -35.20 -20.08
CA GLY A 167 62.29 -33.75 -20.06
C GLY A 167 61.78 -33.25 -18.69
N ALA A 168 60.97 -32.20 -18.66
CA ALA A 168 60.26 -31.82 -17.43
C ALA A 168 59.20 -32.88 -17.11
N GLY A 169 59.12 -33.34 -15.86
CA GLY A 169 58.09 -34.29 -15.45
C GLY A 169 56.69 -33.70 -15.51
N ASP A 170 55.67 -34.54 -15.68
CA ASP A 170 54.29 -34.09 -15.56
C ASP A 170 53.93 -33.89 -14.09
N TYR A 171 53.00 -32.99 -13.79
CA TYR A 171 52.62 -32.70 -12.41
C TYR A 171 51.16 -32.26 -12.28
N ILE A 172 50.62 -32.38 -11.07
CA ILE A 172 49.38 -31.74 -10.63
C ILE A 172 49.71 -30.70 -9.54
N THR A 173 48.87 -29.68 -9.39
CA THR A 173 49.01 -28.69 -8.31
C THR A 173 48.01 -28.95 -7.20
N LEU A 174 48.46 -28.85 -5.95
CA LEU A 174 47.63 -28.94 -4.75
C LEU A 174 47.86 -27.71 -3.87
N TYR A 175 46.82 -27.29 -3.14
CA TYR A 175 46.90 -26.17 -2.20
C TYR A 175 46.50 -26.64 -0.80
N SER A 176 47.34 -26.37 0.19
CA SER A 176 46.95 -26.59 1.59
C SER A 176 45.83 -25.63 1.99
N ALA A 177 45.22 -25.88 3.16
CA ALA A 177 44.12 -25.06 3.66
C ALA A 177 44.49 -23.56 3.70
N SER A 178 43.53 -22.71 3.34
CA SER A 178 43.70 -21.26 3.18
C SER A 178 44.76 -20.84 2.15
N ASN A 179 45.10 -21.72 1.19
CA ASN A 179 46.16 -21.50 0.19
C ASN A 179 47.53 -21.15 0.81
N THR A 180 47.83 -21.66 2.00
CA THR A 180 49.06 -21.33 2.74
C THR A 180 50.33 -21.85 2.06
N THR A 181 50.23 -23.00 1.40
CA THR A 181 51.32 -23.65 0.66
C THR A 181 50.78 -24.19 -0.66
N LYS A 182 51.45 -23.85 -1.76
CA LYS A 182 51.22 -24.44 -3.09
C LYS A 182 52.20 -25.59 -3.30
N TYR A 183 51.70 -26.75 -3.66
CA TYR A 183 52.49 -27.94 -4.00
C TYR A 183 52.40 -28.24 -5.49
N HIS A 184 53.49 -28.71 -6.08
CA HIS A 184 53.47 -29.36 -7.39
C HIS A 184 53.88 -30.82 -7.21
N VAL A 185 52.91 -31.72 -7.35
CA VAL A 185 53.09 -33.15 -7.24
C VAL A 185 53.48 -33.68 -8.61
N TRP A 186 54.77 -33.95 -8.80
CA TRP A 186 55.35 -34.30 -10.09
C TRP A 186 55.78 -35.75 -10.15
N TYR A 187 55.68 -36.36 -11.33
CA TYR A 187 55.90 -37.78 -11.53
C TYR A 187 57.31 -38.05 -12.08
N PHE A 188 58.10 -38.86 -11.37
CA PHE A 188 59.40 -39.37 -11.80
C PHE A 188 59.28 -40.82 -12.29
N VAL A 189 59.70 -41.12 -13.54
CA VAL A 189 59.64 -42.47 -14.09
C VAL A 189 60.98 -43.18 -13.86
N THR A 190 60.96 -44.32 -13.17
CA THR A 190 62.16 -45.12 -12.89
C THR A 190 62.79 -45.61 -14.19
N GLY A 191 64.06 -45.25 -14.42
CA GLY A 191 64.77 -45.52 -15.68
C GLY A 191 64.55 -44.48 -16.78
N GLY A 192 63.72 -43.46 -16.52
CA GLY A 192 63.55 -42.27 -17.35
C GLY A 192 64.63 -41.20 -17.09
N SER A 193 64.54 -40.10 -17.84
CA SER A 193 65.42 -38.91 -17.72
C SER A 193 64.65 -37.65 -17.34
N ASN A 194 63.40 -37.79 -16.86
CA ASN A 194 62.58 -36.66 -16.50
C ASN A 194 63.00 -36.03 -15.16
N THR A 195 62.91 -34.71 -15.07
CA THR A 195 63.37 -33.90 -13.95
C THR A 195 62.25 -33.04 -13.38
N ASP A 196 62.39 -32.61 -12.12
CA ASP A 196 61.44 -31.70 -11.45
C ASP A 196 61.16 -30.44 -12.30
N PRO A 197 59.89 -30.16 -12.66
CA PRO A 197 59.50 -28.98 -13.42
C PRO A 197 59.72 -27.65 -12.70
N ALA A 198 59.83 -27.67 -11.36
CA ALA A 198 60.07 -26.53 -10.48
C ALA A 198 59.31 -25.23 -10.85
N PRO A 199 57.96 -25.24 -10.96
CA PRO A 199 57.19 -24.04 -11.21
C PRO A 199 57.37 -23.02 -10.08
N ALA A 200 57.29 -21.73 -10.43
CA ALA A 200 57.57 -20.66 -9.47
C ALA A 200 56.57 -20.64 -8.31
N GLY A 201 57.08 -20.52 -7.08
CA GLY A 201 56.27 -20.35 -5.88
C GLY A 201 55.58 -21.62 -5.36
N SER A 202 56.03 -22.81 -5.76
CA SER A 202 55.51 -24.09 -5.25
C SER A 202 56.58 -25.02 -4.66
N THR A 203 56.15 -25.86 -3.73
CA THR A 203 56.97 -26.91 -3.10
C THR A 203 56.82 -28.21 -3.89
N GLY A 204 57.93 -28.78 -4.34
CA GLY A 204 57.91 -30.01 -5.15
C GLY A 204 57.67 -31.27 -4.33
N VAL A 205 56.78 -32.12 -4.82
CA VAL A 205 56.45 -33.43 -4.24
C VAL A 205 56.69 -34.49 -5.30
N GLN A 206 57.75 -35.26 -5.17
CA GLN A 206 58.11 -36.27 -6.16
C GLN A 206 57.32 -37.57 -5.95
N VAL A 207 56.59 -38.01 -6.98
CA VAL A 207 55.96 -39.32 -7.06
C VAL A 207 56.82 -40.23 -7.93
N THR A 208 57.44 -41.25 -7.34
CA THR A 208 58.25 -42.21 -8.12
C THR A 208 57.40 -43.35 -8.62
N ILE A 209 57.34 -43.54 -9.94
CA ILE A 209 56.59 -44.61 -10.61
C ILE A 209 57.52 -45.49 -11.45
N ALA A 210 57.14 -46.76 -11.66
CA ALA A 210 57.88 -47.67 -12.53
C ALA A 210 57.60 -47.39 -14.02
N SER A 211 58.54 -47.74 -14.91
CA SER A 211 58.26 -47.76 -16.35
C SER A 211 57.09 -48.70 -16.66
N ALA A 212 56.12 -48.27 -17.47
CA ALA A 212 54.89 -48.99 -17.78
C ALA A 212 53.99 -49.31 -16.56
N ALA A 213 54.04 -48.50 -15.49
CA ALA A 213 53.13 -48.63 -14.35
C ALA A 213 51.66 -48.51 -14.79
N ALA A 214 50.80 -49.40 -14.28
CA ALA A 214 49.35 -49.29 -14.43
C ALA A 214 48.79 -48.11 -13.61
N ASP A 215 47.64 -47.60 -14.00
CA ASP A 215 46.88 -46.53 -13.33
C ASP A 215 46.71 -46.73 -11.81
N THR A 216 46.38 -47.95 -11.38
CA THR A 216 46.27 -48.35 -9.97
C THR A 216 47.59 -48.24 -9.19
N ALA A 217 48.71 -48.54 -9.85
CA ALA A 217 50.04 -48.40 -9.26
C ALA A 217 50.48 -46.93 -9.18
N VAL A 218 50.11 -46.11 -10.19
CA VAL A 218 50.32 -44.66 -10.17
C VAL A 218 49.49 -44.01 -9.06
N ALA A 219 48.23 -44.40 -8.88
CA ALA A 219 47.36 -43.92 -7.81
C ALA A 219 47.94 -44.25 -6.41
N SER A 220 48.41 -45.48 -6.21
CA SER A 220 49.02 -45.91 -4.94
C SER A 220 50.29 -45.13 -4.61
N ALA A 221 51.15 -44.89 -5.62
CA ALA A 221 52.37 -44.10 -5.44
C ALA A 221 52.05 -42.62 -5.15
N THR A 222 51.04 -42.07 -5.82
CA THR A 222 50.57 -40.69 -5.62
C THR A 222 50.03 -40.49 -4.21
N ALA A 223 49.15 -41.38 -3.74
CA ALA A 223 48.63 -41.33 -2.38
C ALA A 223 49.75 -41.37 -1.34
N THR A 224 50.69 -42.30 -1.49
CA THR A 224 51.85 -42.44 -0.57
C THR A 224 52.71 -41.17 -0.52
N ALA A 225 52.94 -40.52 -1.66
CA ALA A 225 53.74 -39.29 -1.71
C ALA A 225 53.02 -38.12 -1.02
N ILE A 226 51.70 -38.02 -1.19
CA ILE A 226 50.87 -36.95 -0.61
C ILE A 226 50.66 -37.17 0.89
N ASP A 227 50.47 -38.41 1.35
CA ASP A 227 50.32 -38.76 2.78
C ASP A 227 51.55 -38.44 3.63
N ASN A 228 52.72 -38.29 3.02
CA ASN A 228 53.92 -37.84 3.73
C ASN A 228 53.92 -36.33 4.02
N LEU A 229 52.97 -35.57 3.45
CA LEU A 229 52.78 -34.15 3.70
C LEU A 229 51.85 -33.98 4.91
N THR A 230 52.17 -33.06 5.81
CA THR A 230 51.32 -32.76 6.97
C THR A 230 50.01 -32.06 6.60
N ASP A 231 49.95 -31.51 5.38
CA ASP A 231 48.86 -30.66 4.92
C ASP A 231 47.71 -31.44 4.28
N PHE A 232 47.88 -32.75 4.00
CA PHE A 232 46.90 -33.58 3.33
C PHE A 232 46.79 -34.98 3.95
N VAL A 233 45.67 -35.64 3.66
CA VAL A 233 45.43 -37.07 3.84
C VAL A 233 44.92 -37.60 2.51
N ALA A 234 45.59 -38.57 1.93
CA ALA A 234 45.26 -39.22 0.68
C ALA A 234 44.78 -40.66 0.92
N THR A 235 43.75 -41.07 0.21
CA THR A 235 43.27 -42.46 0.18
C THR A 235 43.18 -42.92 -1.27
N VAL A 236 43.37 -44.22 -1.52
CA VAL A 236 43.34 -44.77 -2.87
C VAL A 236 42.23 -45.81 -2.99
N SER A 237 41.45 -45.71 -4.06
CA SER A 237 40.45 -46.71 -4.47
C SER A 237 40.60 -46.97 -5.96
N THR A 238 41.09 -48.15 -6.33
CA THR A 238 41.42 -48.51 -7.71
C THR A 238 42.42 -47.52 -8.36
N ALA A 239 42.03 -46.83 -9.44
CA ALA A 239 42.85 -45.83 -10.12
C ALA A 239 42.65 -44.41 -9.56
N THR A 240 41.74 -44.21 -8.61
CA THR A 240 41.39 -42.89 -8.07
C THR A 240 42.07 -42.63 -6.74
N VAL A 241 42.67 -41.46 -6.60
CA VAL A 241 43.20 -40.93 -5.33
C VAL A 241 42.27 -39.86 -4.81
N THR A 242 41.78 -40.02 -3.59
CA THR A 242 41.02 -39.00 -2.86
C THR A 242 41.95 -38.29 -1.91
N ILE A 243 42.25 -37.03 -2.18
CA ILE A 243 43.13 -36.15 -1.43
C ILE A 243 42.25 -35.21 -0.60
N THR A 244 42.52 -35.11 0.69
CA THR A 244 41.78 -34.21 1.57
C THR A 244 42.73 -33.35 2.38
N ASN A 245 42.45 -32.05 2.51
CA ASN A 245 43.28 -31.21 3.36
C ASN A 245 43.28 -31.71 4.81
N ALA A 246 44.42 -31.68 5.50
CA ALA A 246 44.55 -32.10 6.88
C ALA A 246 43.95 -31.07 7.86
N THR A 247 43.84 -29.81 7.45
CA THR A 247 43.20 -28.72 8.22
C THR A 247 42.04 -28.10 7.43
N ALA A 248 41.09 -27.48 8.14
CA ALA A 248 39.94 -26.83 7.52
C ALA A 248 40.31 -25.42 6.99
N GLY A 249 39.76 -25.04 5.85
CA GLY A 249 39.98 -23.73 5.23
C GLY A 249 39.81 -23.77 3.71
N PRO A 250 39.53 -22.64 3.05
CA PRO A 250 39.36 -22.58 1.60
C PRO A 250 40.69 -22.87 0.89
N SER A 251 40.69 -23.69 -0.15
CA SER A 251 41.87 -23.92 -0.98
C SER A 251 41.49 -23.75 -2.45
N THR A 252 42.51 -23.56 -3.28
CA THR A 252 42.33 -23.55 -4.73
C THR A 252 42.27 -25.00 -5.19
N ASN A 253 41.30 -25.27 -6.08
CA ASN A 253 41.07 -26.61 -6.62
C ASN A 253 42.34 -27.21 -7.22
N VAL A 254 42.44 -28.55 -7.18
CA VAL A 254 43.47 -29.29 -7.90
C VAL A 254 43.42 -28.96 -9.39
N ALA A 255 44.59 -28.84 -10.00
CA ALA A 255 44.70 -28.58 -11.43
C ALA A 255 45.90 -29.35 -12.00
N ASN A 256 45.84 -29.64 -13.30
CA ASN A 256 46.98 -30.21 -14.00
C ASN A 256 48.04 -29.12 -14.27
N GLY A 257 49.31 -29.52 -14.24
CA GLY A 257 50.42 -28.71 -14.66
C GLY A 257 50.41 -28.45 -16.17
N VAL A 258 51.14 -27.40 -16.59
CA VAL A 258 51.22 -26.99 -18.00
C VAL A 258 51.68 -28.16 -18.87
N GLY A 259 50.80 -28.63 -19.77
CA GLY A 259 51.08 -29.72 -20.72
C GLY A 259 50.42 -31.06 -20.43
N LEU A 260 49.71 -31.21 -19.30
CA LEU A 260 49.06 -32.47 -18.89
C LEU A 260 47.52 -32.37 -19.00
N THR A 261 46.89 -33.25 -19.77
CA THR A 261 45.43 -33.28 -19.97
C THR A 261 44.77 -34.61 -19.57
N GLU A 262 45.59 -35.60 -19.23
CA GLU A 262 45.19 -36.99 -19.10
C GLU A 262 44.67 -37.36 -17.70
N PHE A 263 45.10 -36.66 -16.64
CA PHE A 263 44.50 -36.81 -15.31
C PHE A 263 43.19 -36.04 -15.26
N THR A 264 42.10 -36.76 -14.96
CA THR A 264 40.81 -36.11 -14.66
C THR A 264 40.67 -35.96 -13.16
N TYR A 265 40.11 -34.84 -12.74
CA TYR A 265 39.93 -34.55 -11.33
C TYR A 265 38.55 -33.96 -11.08
N THR A 266 37.99 -34.29 -9.93
CA THR A 266 36.75 -33.70 -9.44
C THR A 266 37.03 -33.15 -8.06
N THR A 267 36.91 -31.83 -7.91
CA THR A 267 36.99 -31.20 -6.59
C THR A 267 35.60 -31.18 -6.00
N ILE A 268 35.43 -31.83 -4.85
CA ILE A 268 34.24 -31.72 -4.02
C ILE A 268 34.61 -30.71 -2.94
N THR A 269 34.36 -29.43 -3.23
CA THR A 269 33.94 -28.54 -2.15
C THR A 269 32.60 -29.11 -1.70
N ASN A 270 32.43 -29.48 -0.42
CA ASN A 270 31.10 -29.77 0.12
C ASN A 270 30.13 -28.68 -0.38
N PRO A 271 28.89 -29.06 -0.74
CA PRO A 271 28.00 -28.25 -1.56
C PRO A 271 27.92 -26.83 -1.01
N VAL A 272 28.33 -25.89 -1.86
CA VAL A 272 27.83 -24.52 -1.94
C VAL A 272 27.54 -23.94 -0.57
N LYS A 273 28.57 -23.33 0.03
CA LYS A 273 28.42 -22.14 0.88
C LYS A 273 27.25 -21.34 0.31
N GLY A 274 26.26 -21.00 1.13
CA GLY A 274 25.14 -20.22 0.64
C GLY A 274 25.62 -18.93 -0.04
N ILE A 275 25.64 -18.94 -1.37
CA ILE A 275 26.08 -17.87 -2.27
C ILE A 275 24.84 -17.29 -2.95
N GLY A 276 24.69 -15.95 -2.95
CA GLY A 276 23.76 -15.27 -3.87
C GLY A 276 22.63 -14.35 -3.34
N LYS A 277 22.82 -13.53 -2.30
CA LYS A 277 21.91 -12.38 -2.03
C LYS A 277 22.57 -11.01 -2.13
N THR A 278 23.86 -10.95 -2.43
CA THR A 278 24.57 -9.68 -2.47
C THR A 278 24.24 -8.95 -3.76
N VAL A 279 23.65 -7.75 -3.64
CA VAL A 279 23.46 -6.86 -4.79
C VAL A 279 24.74 -6.06 -5.04
N TRP A 280 25.42 -6.38 -6.13
CA TRP A 280 26.70 -5.80 -6.55
C TRP A 280 26.51 -4.57 -7.42
N SER A 281 27.49 -3.66 -7.43
CA SER A 281 27.45 -2.58 -8.42
C SER A 281 27.82 -3.12 -9.81
N VAL A 282 27.28 -2.54 -10.88
CA VAL A 282 27.69 -2.89 -12.26
C VAL A 282 29.20 -2.66 -12.46
N ASN A 283 29.77 -1.66 -11.79
CA ASN A 283 31.21 -1.42 -11.78
C ASN A 283 32.02 -2.57 -11.15
N ALA A 284 31.47 -3.21 -10.10
CA ALA A 284 32.12 -4.35 -9.47
C ALA A 284 32.09 -5.57 -10.39
N LEU A 285 30.97 -5.83 -11.09
CA LEU A 285 30.91 -6.87 -12.12
C LEU A 285 31.91 -6.59 -13.25
N TYR A 286 31.97 -5.35 -13.73
CA TYR A 286 32.93 -4.95 -14.76
C TYR A 286 34.37 -5.22 -14.31
N SER A 287 34.73 -4.82 -13.09
CA SER A 287 36.08 -5.01 -12.53
C SER A 287 36.42 -6.49 -12.40
N PHE A 288 35.49 -7.31 -11.89
CA PHE A 288 35.63 -8.77 -11.85
C PHE A 288 35.90 -9.36 -13.23
N LEU A 289 35.14 -8.95 -14.24
CA LEU A 289 35.34 -9.41 -15.61
C LEU A 289 36.66 -8.91 -16.21
N GLN A 290 37.18 -7.75 -15.81
CA GLN A 290 38.53 -7.36 -16.24
C GLN A 290 39.59 -8.27 -15.62
N ASP A 291 39.51 -8.53 -14.31
CA ASP A 291 40.46 -9.39 -13.61
C ASP A 291 40.45 -10.82 -14.17
N GLN A 292 39.26 -11.39 -14.46
CA GLN A 292 39.15 -12.74 -15.02
C GLN A 292 39.79 -12.88 -16.41
N PHE A 293 39.77 -11.83 -17.23
CA PHE A 293 40.28 -11.86 -18.60
C PHE A 293 41.73 -11.33 -18.72
N ASP A 294 42.27 -10.78 -17.63
CA ASP A 294 43.71 -10.47 -17.51
C ASP A 294 44.53 -11.72 -17.11
N GLU A 295 43.87 -12.79 -16.66
CA GLU A 295 44.51 -14.06 -16.37
C GLU A 295 45.11 -14.70 -17.64
N LEU A 296 46.33 -15.23 -17.53
CA LEU A 296 47.12 -15.74 -18.66
C LEU A 296 46.36 -16.80 -19.48
N GLY A 297 45.53 -17.62 -18.82
CA GLY A 297 44.74 -18.67 -19.46
C GLY A 297 43.57 -18.16 -20.31
N ASN A 298 43.11 -16.94 -20.07
CA ASN A 298 41.89 -16.37 -20.66
C ASN A 298 42.18 -15.23 -21.66
N MET A 299 43.47 -14.95 -21.92
CA MET A 299 43.90 -13.88 -22.83
C MET A 299 43.47 -14.08 -24.30
N ASP A 300 43.16 -15.31 -24.71
CA ASP A 300 42.65 -15.62 -26.07
C ASP A 300 41.15 -15.31 -26.21
N ASP A 301 40.42 -15.23 -25.09
CA ASP A 301 39.00 -14.91 -25.09
C ASP A 301 38.75 -13.41 -25.15
N LYS A 302 37.73 -13.03 -25.93
CA LYS A 302 37.34 -11.62 -26.04
C LYS A 302 36.57 -11.18 -24.81
N VAL A 303 37.01 -10.06 -24.23
CA VAL A 303 36.39 -9.44 -23.05
C VAL A 303 34.87 -9.24 -23.25
N PRO A 304 34.04 -9.59 -22.26
CA PRO A 304 32.58 -9.59 -22.37
C PRO A 304 31.93 -8.21 -22.26
N MET A 305 32.60 -7.25 -21.64
CA MET A 305 31.97 -6.00 -21.20
C MET A 305 32.92 -4.82 -21.37
N ASP A 306 32.42 -3.70 -21.90
CA ASP A 306 33.13 -2.42 -21.92
C ASP A 306 32.40 -1.34 -21.11
N ALA A 307 33.16 -0.42 -20.52
CA ALA A 307 32.64 0.76 -19.85
C ALA A 307 32.55 1.92 -20.84
N GLN A 308 31.35 2.42 -21.11
CA GLN A 308 31.11 3.59 -21.96
C GLN A 308 31.29 4.88 -21.17
N THR A 309 30.80 4.88 -19.93
CA THR A 309 31.00 5.91 -18.92
C THR A 309 31.18 5.23 -17.56
N PRO A 310 31.56 5.94 -16.48
CA PRO A 310 31.68 5.33 -15.14
C PRO A 310 30.39 4.63 -14.64
N THR A 311 29.23 4.94 -15.21
CA THR A 311 27.93 4.41 -14.81
C THR A 311 27.16 3.75 -15.95
N GLU A 312 27.72 3.65 -17.15
CA GLU A 312 27.11 3.01 -18.31
C GLU A 312 28.03 1.99 -18.91
N TYR A 313 27.53 0.78 -19.05
CA TYR A 313 28.29 -0.36 -19.48
C TYR A 313 27.58 -1.04 -20.63
N ARG A 314 28.34 -1.80 -21.40
CA ARG A 314 27.78 -2.55 -22.51
C ARG A 314 28.40 -3.93 -22.60
N PHE A 315 27.55 -4.94 -22.72
CA PHE A 315 27.96 -6.28 -23.10
C PHE A 315 28.25 -6.29 -24.59
N ILE A 316 29.43 -6.77 -24.96
CA ILE A 316 29.96 -6.76 -26.32
C ILE A 316 30.37 -8.17 -26.74
N ASN A 317 30.82 -8.32 -27.98
CA ASN A 317 31.40 -9.57 -28.48
C ASN A 317 30.45 -10.79 -28.36
N ASN A 318 29.15 -10.55 -28.46
CA ASN A 318 28.07 -11.56 -28.45
C ASN A 318 27.96 -12.33 -27.11
N TRP A 319 28.51 -11.77 -26.04
CA TRP A 319 28.32 -12.31 -24.70
C TRP A 319 26.89 -12.13 -24.22
N PHE A 320 26.41 -13.11 -23.46
CA PHE A 320 25.06 -13.17 -22.93
C PHE A 320 25.02 -12.96 -21.42
N ILE A 321 24.00 -12.24 -20.95
CA ILE A 321 23.65 -12.12 -19.54
C ILE A 321 22.13 -12.29 -19.42
N ASP A 322 21.70 -13.14 -18.49
CA ASP A 322 20.29 -13.46 -18.31
C ASP A 322 19.55 -12.41 -17.45
N GLU A 323 18.21 -12.37 -17.57
CA GLU A 323 17.37 -11.39 -16.88
C GLU A 323 17.40 -11.54 -15.35
N VAL A 324 17.67 -12.74 -14.84
CA VAL A 324 17.72 -13.00 -13.39
C VAL A 324 18.99 -12.42 -12.79
N SER A 325 20.12 -12.62 -13.44
CA SER A 325 21.42 -12.07 -13.04
C SER A 325 21.40 -10.54 -12.95
N ILE A 326 20.65 -9.86 -13.82
CA ILE A 326 20.48 -8.40 -13.78
C ILE A 326 19.84 -7.91 -12.48
N LYS A 327 18.99 -8.72 -11.82
CA LYS A 327 18.33 -8.35 -10.55
C LYS A 327 19.31 -8.17 -9.39
N TYR A 328 20.51 -8.73 -9.49
CA TYR A 328 21.59 -8.65 -8.50
C TYR A 328 22.58 -7.52 -8.77
N LEU A 329 22.25 -6.59 -9.66
CA LEU A 329 23.08 -5.43 -10.01
C LEU A 329 22.43 -4.10 -9.62
N LYS A 330 23.27 -3.10 -9.32
CA LYS A 330 22.86 -1.71 -9.00
C LYS A 330 23.87 -0.67 -9.48
N GLY A 331 23.50 0.61 -9.45
CA GLY A 331 24.43 1.73 -9.60
C GLY A 331 24.98 1.96 -11.02
N GLY A 332 24.46 1.28 -12.04
CA GLY A 332 24.85 1.47 -13.43
C GLY A 332 23.82 0.90 -14.41
N ALA A 333 23.90 1.31 -15.67
CA ALA A 333 23.06 0.81 -16.75
C ALA A 333 23.81 -0.16 -17.65
N ILE A 334 23.08 -1.11 -18.25
CA ILE A 334 23.64 -2.12 -19.16
C ILE A 334 22.88 -2.08 -20.48
N LYS A 335 23.61 -2.14 -21.59
CA LYS A 335 23.07 -2.42 -22.93
C LYS A 335 23.82 -3.57 -23.58
N THR A 336 23.19 -4.31 -24.48
CA THR A 336 23.87 -5.34 -25.26
C THR A 336 24.32 -4.77 -26.62
N SER A 337 25.34 -5.39 -27.20
CA SER A 337 25.81 -5.12 -28.54
C SER A 337 26.41 -6.38 -29.15
N GLY A 338 25.89 -6.75 -30.32
CA GLY A 338 26.25 -7.99 -31.02
C GLY A 338 25.18 -9.06 -30.94
N TRP A 339 23.97 -8.75 -30.46
CA TRP A 339 22.83 -9.67 -30.51
C TRP A 339 22.01 -9.51 -31.81
N THR A 340 22.26 -8.44 -32.57
CA THR A 340 21.65 -8.23 -33.89
C THR A 340 22.01 -9.32 -34.90
N THR A 341 21.22 -9.44 -35.97
CA THR A 341 21.50 -10.35 -37.10
C THR A 341 21.54 -11.83 -36.67
N GLY A 342 20.63 -12.24 -35.79
CA GLY A 342 20.46 -13.63 -35.39
C GLY A 342 21.59 -14.23 -34.56
N GLN A 343 22.54 -13.42 -34.04
CA GLN A 343 23.60 -13.93 -33.16
C GLN A 343 23.04 -14.51 -31.86
N ILE A 344 21.95 -13.91 -31.36
CA ILE A 344 21.12 -14.45 -30.28
C ILE A 344 19.68 -14.21 -30.70
N VAL A 345 18.88 -15.28 -30.70
CA VAL A 345 17.47 -15.24 -31.06
C VAL A 345 16.62 -15.46 -29.81
N GLN A 346 15.49 -14.76 -29.75
CA GLN A 346 14.50 -14.94 -28.69
C GLN A 346 13.26 -15.62 -29.29
N GLN A 347 13.09 -16.89 -28.98
CA GLN A 347 11.93 -17.67 -29.42
C GLN A 347 10.76 -17.50 -28.44
N ILE A 348 9.57 -17.25 -28.98
CA ILE A 348 8.31 -17.19 -28.22
C ILE A 348 7.53 -18.49 -28.44
N LEU A 349 7.18 -19.18 -27.37
CA LEU A 349 6.47 -20.46 -27.40
C LEU A 349 5.03 -20.32 -26.90
N ASP A 350 4.17 -21.21 -27.38
CA ASP A 350 2.78 -21.30 -26.94
C ASP A 350 2.68 -22.10 -25.64
N GLY A 351 2.67 -21.40 -24.51
CA GLY A 351 2.48 -22.03 -23.20
C GLY A 351 1.08 -22.59 -22.94
N SER A 352 0.10 -22.32 -23.81
CA SER A 352 -1.22 -22.94 -23.72
C SER A 352 -1.27 -24.31 -24.40
N SER A 353 -0.25 -24.65 -25.17
CA SER A 353 -0.16 -25.93 -25.85
C SER A 353 0.05 -27.07 -24.84
N PRO A 354 -0.69 -28.19 -24.95
CA PRO A 354 -0.46 -29.37 -24.13
C PRO A 354 0.90 -30.04 -24.40
N THR A 355 1.59 -29.64 -25.47
CA THR A 355 2.94 -30.11 -25.81
C THR A 355 4.05 -29.26 -25.19
N TYR A 356 3.71 -28.14 -24.53
CA TYR A 356 4.69 -27.31 -23.85
C TYR A 356 5.16 -27.97 -22.55
N THR A 357 6.47 -28.18 -22.45
CA THR A 357 7.14 -28.67 -21.25
C THR A 357 8.12 -27.60 -20.79
N ASN A 358 8.05 -27.23 -19.51
CA ASN A 358 8.97 -26.27 -18.90
C ASN A 358 10.42 -26.72 -19.07
N VAL A 359 11.29 -25.75 -19.35
CA VAL A 359 12.73 -25.93 -19.29
C VAL A 359 13.14 -26.10 -17.82
N VAL A 360 14.16 -26.91 -17.54
CA VAL A 360 14.80 -26.99 -16.22
C VAL A 360 16.24 -26.47 -16.27
N SER A 361 16.85 -26.19 -15.12
CA SER A 361 18.24 -25.68 -15.06
C SER A 361 19.26 -26.57 -15.77
N GLY A 362 19.07 -27.89 -15.77
CA GLY A 362 19.92 -28.85 -16.50
C GLY A 362 19.78 -28.80 -18.03
N ASP A 363 18.79 -28.08 -18.56
CA ASP A 363 18.60 -27.92 -20.00
C ASP A 363 19.44 -26.77 -20.59
N ILE A 364 19.97 -25.88 -19.74
CA ILE A 364 20.80 -24.75 -20.17
C ILE A 364 22.13 -25.28 -20.73
N GLY A 365 22.54 -24.74 -21.87
CA GLY A 365 23.70 -25.17 -22.65
C GLY A 365 23.42 -26.36 -23.58
N LEU A 366 22.24 -26.99 -23.52
CA LEU A 366 21.86 -28.06 -24.45
C LEU A 366 21.35 -27.51 -25.78
N ILE A 367 21.40 -28.35 -26.81
CA ILE A 367 20.98 -28.03 -28.17
C ILE A 367 19.45 -28.02 -28.26
N VAL A 368 18.92 -26.89 -28.71
CA VAL A 368 17.56 -26.70 -29.21
C VAL A 368 17.52 -27.05 -30.68
N THR A 369 16.49 -27.78 -31.10
CA THR A 369 16.24 -28.11 -32.50
C THR A 369 14.85 -27.67 -32.91
N GLU A 370 14.75 -27.01 -34.06
CA GLU A 370 13.48 -26.70 -34.70
C GLU A 370 13.05 -27.83 -35.66
N ALA A 371 11.78 -28.22 -35.55
CA ALA A 371 11.21 -29.28 -36.37
C ALA A 371 10.94 -28.79 -37.80
N GLY A 372 11.56 -29.46 -38.77
CA GLY A 372 11.25 -29.32 -40.20
C GLY A 372 12.16 -28.37 -40.98
N THR A 373 12.93 -27.51 -40.30
CA THR A 373 13.93 -26.60 -40.90
C THR A 373 15.35 -27.15 -40.77
N GLY A 374 15.63 -27.83 -39.64
CA GLY A 374 16.97 -28.33 -39.32
C GLY A 374 17.80 -27.31 -38.53
N ASP A 375 17.24 -26.16 -38.19
CA ASP A 375 17.88 -25.11 -37.40
C ASP A 375 18.21 -25.64 -35.99
N THR A 376 19.46 -25.48 -35.58
CA THR A 376 19.96 -25.86 -34.25
C THR A 376 20.71 -24.74 -33.55
N GLY A 377 20.74 -24.79 -32.23
CA GLY A 377 21.49 -23.83 -31.44
C GLY A 377 21.45 -24.13 -29.94
N ASN A 378 22.42 -23.59 -29.19
CA ASN A 378 22.52 -23.78 -27.75
C ASN A 378 21.50 -22.92 -26.98
N LEU A 379 20.85 -23.51 -25.99
CA LEU A 379 19.95 -22.78 -25.08
C LEU A 379 20.75 -21.97 -24.05
N LEU A 380 20.70 -20.64 -24.15
CA LEU A 380 21.40 -19.76 -23.20
C LEU A 380 20.58 -19.49 -21.94
N PHE A 381 19.26 -19.35 -22.09
CA PHE A 381 18.32 -19.06 -20.99
C PHE A 381 16.87 -19.34 -21.39
N ALA A 382 16.01 -19.61 -20.42
CA ALA A 382 14.58 -19.73 -20.62
C ALA A 382 13.80 -19.02 -19.50
N ASP A 383 12.75 -18.32 -19.88
CA ASP A 383 11.74 -17.75 -18.99
C ASP A 383 10.44 -18.55 -19.17
N ASN A 384 10.18 -19.46 -18.24
CA ASN A 384 8.97 -20.29 -18.26
C ASN A 384 7.69 -19.48 -17.96
N ALA A 385 7.78 -18.35 -17.25
CA ALA A 385 6.62 -17.52 -16.93
C ALA A 385 6.12 -16.74 -18.15
N ARG A 386 7.03 -16.29 -19.01
CA ARG A 386 6.72 -15.62 -20.28
C ARG A 386 6.78 -16.53 -21.51
N GLN A 387 7.12 -17.81 -21.32
CA GLN A 387 7.35 -18.83 -22.35
C GLN A 387 8.33 -18.37 -23.44
N ARG A 388 9.49 -17.88 -23.03
CA ARG A 388 10.52 -17.36 -23.94
C ARG A 388 11.85 -18.08 -23.79
N TRP A 389 12.48 -18.45 -24.89
CA TRP A 389 13.80 -19.08 -24.91
C TRP A 389 14.81 -18.17 -25.63
N TRP A 390 16.01 -18.04 -25.07
CA TRP A 390 17.14 -17.36 -25.69
C TRP A 390 18.08 -18.41 -26.22
N ILE A 391 18.24 -18.44 -27.53
CA ILE A 391 19.00 -19.45 -28.24
C ILE A 391 20.16 -18.77 -28.94
N ARG A 392 21.34 -19.38 -28.88
CA ARG A 392 22.46 -19.05 -29.76
C ARG A 392 22.43 -20.01 -30.95
N PRO A 393 22.11 -19.55 -32.16
CA PRO A 393 22.14 -20.43 -33.33
C PRO A 393 23.56 -20.91 -33.64
N ASP A 394 23.70 -22.13 -34.14
CA ASP A 394 25.00 -22.70 -34.51
C ASP A 394 25.57 -22.04 -35.77
N VAL A 395 24.68 -21.67 -36.71
CA VAL A 395 25.00 -20.90 -37.91
C VAL A 395 24.23 -19.57 -37.90
N PRO A 396 24.67 -18.56 -37.16
CA PRO A 396 23.92 -17.30 -37.04
C PRO A 396 24.02 -16.46 -38.32
N GLY A 397 22.95 -15.72 -38.63
CA GLY A 397 22.93 -14.71 -39.68
C GLY A 397 21.95 -14.99 -40.82
N THR A 398 21.87 -14.07 -41.78
CA THR A 398 20.88 -14.16 -42.86
C THR A 398 21.13 -15.37 -43.76
N GLY A 399 20.17 -16.29 -43.84
CA GLY A 399 20.27 -17.57 -44.55
C GLY A 399 20.96 -18.69 -43.77
N GLY A 400 21.18 -18.52 -42.47
CA GLY A 400 21.62 -19.56 -41.53
C GLY A 400 20.46 -20.10 -40.68
N ASP A 401 20.76 -20.45 -39.44
CA ASP A 401 19.79 -20.88 -38.43
C ASP A 401 19.09 -19.64 -37.86
N GLU A 402 17.91 -19.31 -38.37
CA GLU A 402 17.19 -18.07 -38.04
C GLU A 402 16.04 -18.30 -37.06
N PHE A 403 15.55 -19.54 -36.93
CA PHE A 403 14.37 -19.88 -36.13
C PHE A 403 13.15 -19.01 -36.50
N ASP A 404 12.97 -18.76 -37.80
CA ASP A 404 12.00 -17.80 -38.32
C ASP A 404 10.61 -18.42 -38.61
N SER A 405 10.43 -19.71 -38.33
CA SER A 405 9.18 -20.40 -38.63
C SER A 405 8.11 -20.18 -37.55
N ALA A 406 6.94 -19.69 -37.98
CA ALA A 406 5.76 -19.59 -37.13
C ALA A 406 5.05 -20.95 -37.01
N GLY A 407 4.75 -21.38 -35.79
CA GLY A 407 4.05 -22.65 -35.52
C GLY A 407 4.93 -23.90 -35.56
N ALA A 408 6.25 -23.74 -35.65
CA ALA A 408 7.19 -24.86 -35.65
C ALA A 408 7.31 -25.51 -34.26
N GLY A 409 7.64 -26.80 -34.23
CA GLY A 409 7.91 -27.53 -32.99
C GLY A 409 9.37 -27.35 -32.55
N TYR A 410 9.59 -27.19 -31.25
CA TYR A 410 10.91 -27.00 -30.64
C TYR A 410 11.12 -28.07 -29.57
N SER A 411 12.31 -28.65 -29.54
CA SER A 411 12.70 -29.64 -28.52
C SER A 411 14.15 -29.47 -28.12
N ILE A 412 14.45 -29.76 -26.86
CA ILE A 412 15.82 -29.80 -26.34
C ILE A 412 16.30 -31.26 -26.36
N GLY A 413 17.38 -31.54 -27.11
CA GLY A 413 17.74 -32.91 -27.50
C GLY A 413 17.83 -33.93 -26.35
N SER A 414 18.66 -33.65 -25.34
CA SER A 414 18.81 -34.48 -24.12
C SER A 414 18.12 -33.88 -22.89
N GLY A 415 17.31 -32.84 -23.09
CA GLY A 415 16.68 -32.07 -22.04
C GLY A 415 15.18 -32.35 -21.90
N THR A 416 14.52 -31.57 -21.06
CA THR A 416 13.07 -31.70 -20.79
C THR A 416 12.21 -30.70 -21.54
N GLY A 417 12.74 -29.52 -21.85
CA GLY A 417 12.00 -28.46 -22.53
C GLY A 417 11.53 -28.85 -23.94
N ALA A 418 10.26 -28.57 -24.23
CA ALA A 418 9.64 -28.75 -25.55
C ALA A 418 8.49 -27.75 -25.72
N GLY A 419 8.13 -27.42 -26.96
CA GLY A 419 7.02 -26.52 -27.24
C GLY A 419 6.78 -26.26 -28.72
N SER A 420 5.84 -25.38 -29.02
CA SER A 420 5.60 -24.88 -30.38
C SER A 420 5.68 -23.37 -30.42
N SER A 421 6.25 -22.77 -31.48
CA SER A 421 6.33 -21.32 -31.61
C SER A 421 4.98 -20.69 -31.91
N THR A 422 4.75 -19.48 -31.38
CA THR A 422 3.58 -18.65 -31.75
C THR A 422 3.87 -17.71 -32.92
N ALA A 423 5.15 -17.36 -33.11
CA ALA A 423 5.66 -16.48 -34.15
C ALA A 423 7.13 -16.78 -34.43
N ALA A 424 7.68 -16.17 -35.48
CA ALA A 424 9.11 -16.16 -35.78
C ALA A 424 9.93 -15.64 -34.58
N ALA A 425 11.16 -16.13 -34.41
CA ALA A 425 12.06 -15.63 -33.37
C ALA A 425 12.33 -14.13 -33.52
N LEU A 426 12.43 -13.43 -32.39
CA LEU A 426 12.82 -12.03 -32.34
C LEU A 426 14.34 -11.92 -32.28
N THR A 427 14.89 -10.86 -32.88
CA THR A 427 16.32 -10.53 -32.80
C THR A 427 16.50 -9.05 -32.50
N GLY A 428 17.56 -8.71 -31.77
CA GLY A 428 17.89 -7.32 -31.45
C GLY A 428 18.51 -7.16 -30.07
N GLU A 429 18.89 -5.93 -29.75
CA GLU A 429 19.58 -5.62 -28.51
C GLU A 429 18.62 -5.41 -27.33
N ASN A 430 19.12 -5.69 -26.12
CA ASN A 430 18.46 -5.38 -24.87
C ASN A 430 19.10 -4.15 -24.22
N THR A 431 18.29 -3.40 -23.47
CA THR A 431 18.77 -2.26 -22.66
C THR A 431 18.08 -2.29 -21.31
N TRP A 432 18.88 -2.19 -20.26
CA TRP A 432 18.45 -2.04 -18.88
C TRP A 432 18.88 -0.69 -18.35
N ALA A 433 17.89 0.16 -18.09
CA ALA A 433 18.10 1.47 -17.50
C ALA A 433 18.12 1.35 -15.97
N ASN A 434 18.99 2.10 -15.31
CA ASN A 434 19.03 2.11 -13.85
C ASN A 434 18.01 3.11 -13.31
N MET A 435 17.05 2.62 -12.52
CA MET A 435 16.09 3.42 -11.77
C MET A 435 16.55 3.49 -10.32
N PHE A 436 16.87 4.68 -9.83
CA PHE A 436 17.28 4.87 -8.44
C PHE A 436 16.52 6.01 -7.79
N THR A 437 16.05 5.77 -6.57
CA THR A 437 15.22 6.74 -5.86
C THR A 437 16.06 7.71 -5.02
N LEU A 438 15.56 8.94 -4.93
CA LEU A 438 16.15 10.02 -4.16
C LEU A 438 15.07 10.69 -3.31
N GLY A 439 15.49 11.39 -2.24
CA GLY A 439 14.58 12.05 -1.31
C GLY A 439 14.37 11.26 -0.02
N THR A 440 13.31 11.58 0.71
CA THR A 440 13.00 10.96 2.01
C THR A 440 11.87 9.96 1.83
N ILE A 441 12.17 8.68 2.01
CA ILE A 441 11.16 7.63 2.03
C ILE A 441 10.96 7.21 3.47
N GLU A 442 9.75 7.42 3.96
CA GLU A 442 9.31 6.96 5.27
C GLU A 442 9.48 5.43 5.40
N THR A 443 9.87 4.98 6.58
CA THR A 443 10.15 3.57 6.85
C THR A 443 8.98 2.65 6.46
N ASN A 444 9.32 1.44 6.01
CA ASN A 444 8.37 0.40 5.56
C ASN A 444 7.46 0.81 4.37
N THR A 445 7.79 1.87 3.64
CA THR A 445 7.10 2.21 2.38
C THR A 445 7.62 1.33 1.24
N ALA A 446 6.78 0.45 0.67
CA ALA A 446 7.17 -0.29 -0.52
C ALA A 446 6.95 0.52 -1.80
N ILE A 447 8.00 0.63 -2.61
CA ILE A 447 7.98 1.26 -3.93
C ILE A 447 7.57 0.21 -4.96
N TYR A 448 6.65 0.58 -5.86
CA TYR A 448 6.23 -0.28 -6.97
C TYR A 448 6.42 0.43 -8.31
N VAL A 449 6.67 -0.38 -9.33
CA VAL A 449 6.88 0.07 -10.70
C VAL A 449 5.78 -0.54 -11.57
N VAL A 450 5.21 0.28 -12.45
CA VAL A 450 4.28 -0.15 -13.50
C VAL A 450 4.90 0.21 -14.84
N GLN A 451 4.99 -0.78 -15.72
CA GLN A 451 5.53 -0.67 -17.08
C GLN A 451 4.62 -1.46 -18.01
N ASP A 452 4.32 -0.93 -19.20
CA ASP A 452 3.41 -1.57 -20.16
C ASP A 452 2.03 -1.91 -19.55
N THR A 453 1.47 -0.97 -18.77
CA THR A 453 0.20 -1.13 -18.04
C THR A 453 0.16 -2.25 -16.99
N ALA A 454 1.28 -2.95 -16.77
CA ALA A 454 1.39 -4.06 -15.84
C ALA A 454 2.38 -3.75 -14.71
N LYS A 455 2.03 -4.19 -13.50
CA LYS A 455 2.90 -4.04 -12.34
C LYS A 455 4.08 -4.98 -12.45
N VAL A 456 5.29 -4.44 -12.34
CA VAL A 456 6.52 -5.24 -12.28
C VAL A 456 6.57 -5.93 -10.93
N SER A 457 6.82 -7.24 -10.93
CA SER A 457 7.03 -8.00 -9.70
C SER A 457 8.28 -7.46 -9.00
N ALA A 458 8.13 -6.98 -7.77
CA ALA A 458 9.24 -6.39 -7.03
C ALA A 458 10.19 -7.49 -6.53
N TRP A 459 11.46 -7.43 -6.93
CA TRP A 459 12.55 -8.21 -6.36
C TRP A 459 13.41 -7.41 -5.38
N TRP A 460 13.07 -6.13 -5.18
CA TRP A 460 13.71 -5.22 -4.24
C TRP A 460 12.94 -5.17 -2.91
N PRO A 461 13.62 -4.86 -1.80
CA PRO A 461 12.99 -4.68 -0.50
C PRO A 461 12.15 -3.37 -0.44
N THR A 462 11.42 -3.19 0.65
CA THR A 462 10.77 -1.90 0.95
C THR A 462 11.80 -0.79 1.19
N GLY A 463 11.46 0.46 0.90
CA GLY A 463 12.34 1.61 1.05
C GLY A 463 12.91 2.09 -0.29
N GLN A 464 14.10 2.70 -0.23
CA GLN A 464 14.81 3.19 -1.42
C GLN A 464 15.20 2.03 -2.35
N ILE A 465 15.08 2.26 -3.65
CA ILE A 465 15.48 1.29 -4.68
C ILE A 465 16.65 1.85 -5.51
N ASP A 466 17.51 0.95 -5.96
CA ASP A 466 18.54 1.17 -6.98
C ASP A 466 18.62 -0.11 -7.80
N VAL A 467 17.88 -0.15 -8.91
CA VAL A 467 17.63 -1.38 -9.68
C VAL A 467 17.78 -1.14 -11.17
N LEU A 468 18.10 -2.18 -11.92
CA LEU A 468 18.12 -2.16 -13.38
C LEU A 468 16.79 -2.67 -13.92
N LEU A 469 16.08 -1.84 -14.67
CA LEU A 469 14.80 -2.17 -15.30
C LEU A 469 14.98 -2.28 -16.82
N ARG A 470 14.44 -3.35 -17.42
CA ARG A 470 14.49 -3.54 -18.87
C ARG A 470 13.60 -2.51 -19.58
N VAL A 471 14.17 -1.77 -20.52
CA VAL A 471 13.47 -0.75 -21.31
C VAL A 471 13.43 -1.08 -22.81
N LEU A 472 14.38 -1.88 -23.27
CA LEU A 472 14.45 -2.42 -24.63
C LEU A 472 14.62 -3.94 -24.55
N GLU A 473 13.83 -4.67 -25.32
CA GLU A 473 13.90 -6.13 -25.45
C GLU A 473 13.88 -6.52 -26.93
N ALA A 474 14.89 -7.29 -27.37
CA ALA A 474 15.05 -7.74 -28.75
C ALA A 474 14.86 -6.60 -29.78
N GLY A 475 15.48 -5.43 -29.52
CA GLY A 475 15.41 -4.26 -30.38
C GLY A 475 14.10 -3.45 -30.32
N SER A 476 13.11 -3.90 -29.54
CA SER A 476 11.82 -3.22 -29.37
C SER A 476 11.68 -2.59 -27.99
N THR A 477 11.09 -1.40 -27.90
CA THR A 477 10.85 -0.75 -26.59
C THR A 477 9.75 -1.49 -25.84
N VAL A 478 10.01 -1.82 -24.58
CA VAL A 478 9.02 -2.42 -23.70
C VAL A 478 7.87 -1.42 -23.49
N GLY A 479 6.66 -1.75 -23.95
CA GLY A 479 5.47 -0.85 -23.90
C GLY A 479 5.04 -0.21 -25.23
N ALA A 480 5.48 -0.70 -26.38
CA ALA A 480 5.17 -0.11 -27.71
C ALA A 480 3.72 -0.34 -28.23
N ASN A 481 2.74 -0.66 -27.39
CA ASN A 481 1.35 -0.80 -27.81
C ASN A 481 0.66 0.57 -27.90
N GLY A 482 0.90 1.26 -29.02
CA GLY A 482 0.16 2.40 -29.59
C GLY A 482 -0.81 3.18 -28.70
N GLY A 483 -0.33 4.32 -28.17
CA GLY A 483 -1.16 5.44 -27.67
C GLY A 483 -0.63 6.03 -26.36
N ASP A 484 0.23 7.04 -26.44
CA ASP A 484 0.58 8.00 -25.36
C ASP A 484 0.94 7.49 -23.95
N ILE A 485 1.44 6.27 -23.78
CA ILE A 485 2.03 5.84 -22.50
C ILE A 485 3.37 5.14 -22.77
N ARG A 486 4.42 5.93 -22.97
CA ARG A 486 5.84 5.49 -22.93
C ARG A 486 6.39 5.50 -21.49
N ASP A 487 5.51 5.47 -20.51
CA ASP A 487 5.77 5.98 -19.17
C ASP A 487 6.00 4.87 -18.16
N ILE A 488 7.18 4.86 -17.53
CA ILE A 488 7.44 4.07 -16.34
C ILE A 488 6.83 4.83 -15.15
N PHE A 489 5.75 4.30 -14.59
CA PHE A 489 5.15 4.85 -13.38
C PHE A 489 5.80 4.22 -12.15
N ILE A 490 6.30 5.06 -11.25
CA ILE A 490 6.93 4.63 -10.00
C ILE A 490 6.15 5.26 -8.85
N GLY A 491 5.55 4.44 -8.00
CA GLY A 491 4.67 4.88 -6.93
C GLY A 491 5.18 4.52 -5.54
N ALA A 492 5.03 5.45 -4.60
CA ALA A 492 5.21 5.24 -3.17
C ALA A 492 3.88 5.60 -2.47
N ARG A 493 3.00 4.60 -2.32
CA ARG A 493 1.61 4.80 -1.87
C ARG A 493 1.19 3.87 -0.73
N GLU A 494 1.98 3.88 0.34
CA GLU A 494 1.65 3.17 1.58
C GLU A 494 0.50 3.86 2.30
N TYR A 495 -0.53 3.11 2.70
CA TYR A 495 -1.82 3.66 3.10
C TYR A 495 -1.73 4.75 4.19
N SER A 496 -1.04 4.48 5.30
CA SER A 496 -0.91 5.41 6.44
C SER A 496 0.05 6.59 6.21
N LYS A 497 0.59 6.73 4.99
CA LYS A 497 1.63 7.70 4.62
C LYS A 497 1.14 8.63 3.52
N LEU A 498 1.76 9.81 3.41
CA LEU A 498 1.58 10.68 2.25
C LEU A 498 2.11 9.98 1.00
N PHE A 499 1.35 10.08 -0.10
CA PHE A 499 1.71 9.44 -1.35
C PHE A 499 2.69 10.31 -2.14
N ASP A 500 3.50 9.64 -2.95
CA ASP A 500 4.23 10.29 -4.03
C ASP A 500 4.30 9.36 -5.25
N HIS A 501 4.57 9.94 -6.40
CA HIS A 501 4.81 9.21 -7.62
C HIS A 501 5.76 9.99 -8.54
N PHE A 502 6.41 9.24 -9.41
CA PHE A 502 7.23 9.77 -10.49
C PHE A 502 6.89 9.04 -11.77
N ILE A 503 6.89 9.78 -12.87
CA ILE A 503 6.64 9.26 -14.21
C ILE A 503 7.87 9.58 -15.04
N SER A 504 8.51 8.56 -15.60
CA SER A 504 9.62 8.72 -16.53
C SER A 504 9.15 8.47 -17.95
N ASN A 505 9.25 9.48 -18.81
CA ASN A 505 8.88 9.43 -20.23
C ASN A 505 10.09 9.24 -21.17
N ASP A 506 11.32 9.35 -20.64
CA ASP A 506 12.56 9.11 -21.37
C ASP A 506 13.15 7.77 -20.92
N ILE A 507 13.27 6.85 -21.88
CA ILE A 507 13.73 5.46 -21.67
C ILE A 507 15.03 5.16 -22.41
N THR A 508 15.84 6.18 -22.69
CA THR A 508 17.06 6.10 -23.52
C THR A 508 18.26 5.37 -22.88
N GLY A 509 18.05 4.59 -21.81
CA GLY A 509 19.11 3.92 -21.05
C GLY A 509 19.67 4.80 -19.92
N GLY A 510 20.87 4.48 -19.43
CA GLY A 510 21.56 5.28 -18.41
C GLY A 510 20.96 5.21 -17.00
N ARG A 511 21.45 6.08 -16.12
CA ARG A 511 20.95 6.23 -14.74
C ARG A 511 19.88 7.31 -14.66
N ASN A 512 18.73 6.96 -14.11
CA ASN A 512 17.54 7.80 -14.07
C ASN A 512 17.15 8.07 -12.61
N PRO A 513 17.29 9.32 -12.14
CA PRO A 513 16.91 9.69 -10.78
C PRO A 513 15.39 9.75 -10.64
N VAL A 514 14.88 9.14 -9.58
CA VAL A 514 13.45 9.06 -9.27
C VAL A 514 13.19 9.82 -7.95
N PRO A 515 12.87 11.12 -8.00
CA PRO A 515 12.60 11.90 -6.80
C PRO A 515 11.26 11.48 -6.19
N LEU A 516 11.31 10.98 -4.95
CA LEU A 516 10.15 10.59 -4.18
C LEU A 516 10.29 11.06 -2.73
N ALA A 517 9.20 11.57 -2.17
CA ALA A 517 9.14 11.98 -0.78
C ALA A 517 7.85 11.49 -0.11
N THR A 518 7.97 10.64 0.90
CA THR A 518 6.85 10.19 1.73
C THR A 518 7.05 10.63 3.19
N ALA A 519 5.95 10.79 3.91
CA ALA A 519 5.93 11.13 5.32
C ALA A 519 4.72 10.49 6.01
N ALA A 520 4.72 10.37 7.33
CA ALA A 520 3.55 9.93 8.08
C ALA A 520 2.34 10.85 7.80
N ASP A 521 1.18 10.26 7.50
CA ASP A 521 -0.06 11.00 7.32
C ASP A 521 -0.84 11.04 8.64
N LEU A 522 -0.71 12.14 9.38
CA LEU A 522 -1.39 12.32 10.66
C LEU A 522 -2.93 12.35 10.55
N ASN A 523 -3.46 12.46 9.33
CA ASN A 523 -4.90 12.52 9.09
C ASN A 523 -5.46 11.20 8.52
N ASN A 524 -4.61 10.21 8.23
CA ASN A 524 -5.01 8.86 7.82
C ASN A 524 -4.49 7.81 8.80
N THR A 525 -5.11 7.80 9.99
CA THR A 525 -4.67 6.97 11.13
C THR A 525 -5.56 5.75 11.36
N THR A 526 -6.75 5.72 10.77
CA THR A 526 -7.69 4.60 10.89
C THR A 526 -7.09 3.36 10.20
N GLY A 527 -7.20 2.18 10.80
CA GLY A 527 -6.83 0.93 10.15
C GLY A 527 -7.72 0.64 8.93
N GLN A 528 -7.24 -0.14 7.97
CA GLN A 528 -8.07 -0.62 6.86
C GLN A 528 -9.05 -1.69 7.32
N TYR A 529 -8.58 -2.55 8.24
CA TYR A 529 -9.28 -3.73 8.70
C TYR A 529 -9.18 -3.83 10.21
N THR A 530 -10.10 -4.58 10.81
CA THR A 530 -10.00 -5.04 12.20
C THR A 530 -10.08 -6.56 12.25
N ILE A 531 -9.29 -7.15 13.16
CA ILE A 531 -9.30 -8.60 13.45
C ILE A 531 -9.52 -8.79 14.95
N ALA A 532 -10.40 -9.73 15.28
CA ALA A 532 -10.54 -10.21 16.65
C ALA A 532 -9.48 -11.27 16.95
N LEU A 533 -9.07 -11.35 18.21
CA LEU A 533 -8.01 -12.23 18.69
C LEU A 533 -8.54 -13.20 19.75
N THR A 534 -7.90 -14.35 19.87
CA THR A 534 -8.23 -15.35 20.90
C THR A 534 -7.67 -15.01 22.28
N SER A 535 -6.60 -14.22 22.36
CA SER A 535 -5.99 -13.75 23.62
C SER A 535 -6.12 -12.24 23.76
N ALA A 536 -6.32 -11.76 24.99
CA ALA A 536 -6.37 -10.33 25.31
C ALA A 536 -5.02 -9.75 25.78
N ASP A 537 -4.04 -10.60 26.09
CA ASP A 537 -2.70 -10.23 26.54
C ASP A 537 -1.72 -10.24 25.35
N ILE A 538 -1.88 -9.30 24.44
CA ILE A 538 -1.01 -9.13 23.26
C ILE A 538 0.17 -8.19 23.55
N THR A 539 1.35 -8.51 23.01
CA THR A 539 2.58 -7.70 23.26
C THR A 539 2.82 -6.59 22.24
N PHE A 540 1.93 -6.44 21.26
CA PHE A 540 2.01 -5.40 20.22
C PHE A 540 1.78 -4.00 20.79
N ALA A 541 2.37 -3.00 20.11
CA ALA A 541 2.08 -1.58 20.23
C ALA A 541 1.60 -1.00 18.89
N VAL A 542 1.00 0.20 18.91
CA VAL A 542 0.65 0.92 17.68
C VAL A 542 1.91 1.21 16.88
N GLY A 543 1.88 0.91 15.58
CA GLY A 543 3.03 0.97 14.68
C GLY A 543 3.86 -0.31 14.60
N ASP A 544 3.63 -1.28 15.48
CA ASP A 544 4.27 -2.59 15.35
C ASP A 544 3.76 -3.32 14.10
N ARG A 545 4.68 -4.04 13.46
CA ARG A 545 4.38 -4.94 12.35
C ARG A 545 4.21 -6.37 12.87
N PHE A 546 3.28 -7.10 12.27
CA PHE A 546 3.04 -8.51 12.55
C PHE A 546 2.87 -9.31 11.26
N ILE A 547 3.28 -10.58 11.31
CA ILE A 547 3.18 -11.55 10.22
C ILE A 547 2.47 -12.81 10.68
N VAL A 548 2.09 -13.67 9.74
CA VAL A 548 1.68 -15.04 10.06
C VAL A 548 2.92 -15.91 10.32
N SER A 549 2.91 -16.63 11.44
CA SER A 549 3.97 -17.58 11.80
C SER A 549 4.17 -18.60 10.68
N GLY A 550 5.40 -18.74 10.18
CA GLY A 550 5.73 -19.63 9.07
C GLY A 550 5.29 -19.14 7.68
N THR A 551 4.67 -17.96 7.56
CA THR A 551 4.28 -17.37 6.26
C THR A 551 4.49 -15.84 6.28
N PRO A 552 5.74 -15.36 6.08
CA PRO A 552 6.07 -13.93 6.18
C PRO A 552 5.48 -13.07 5.05
N ALA A 553 4.84 -13.69 4.04
CA ALA A 553 4.21 -12.98 2.94
C ALA A 553 2.94 -12.21 3.35
N LYS A 554 2.27 -12.62 4.43
CA LYS A 554 1.13 -11.90 5.03
C LYS A 554 1.64 -10.98 6.12
N GLU A 555 1.53 -9.67 5.92
CA GLU A 555 2.04 -8.68 6.86
C GLU A 555 1.02 -7.55 7.08
N GLY A 556 0.91 -7.10 8.33
CA GLY A 556 0.07 -5.97 8.74
C GLY A 556 0.79 -5.08 9.73
N THR A 557 0.39 -3.81 9.79
CA THR A 557 0.88 -2.85 10.78
C THR A 557 -0.27 -2.37 11.66
N VAL A 558 -0.09 -2.46 12.98
CA VAL A 558 -1.08 -2.08 13.98
C VAL A 558 -1.31 -0.57 13.97
N THR A 559 -2.58 -0.17 13.99
CA THR A 559 -3.04 1.23 14.06
C THR A 559 -3.78 1.56 15.35
N ALA A 560 -4.52 0.61 15.90
CA ALA A 560 -5.20 0.76 17.18
C ALA A 560 -5.52 -0.60 17.81
N PHE A 561 -5.84 -0.58 19.10
CA PHE A 561 -6.39 -1.71 19.84
C PHE A 561 -7.82 -1.40 20.25
N THR A 562 -8.70 -2.39 20.12
CA THR A 562 -10.12 -2.26 20.45
C THR A 562 -10.55 -3.37 21.42
N GLY A 563 -11.54 -3.08 22.26
CA GLY A 563 -11.96 -3.96 23.37
C GLY A 563 -11.39 -3.56 24.74
N SER A 564 -12.02 -4.03 25.82
CA SER A 564 -11.52 -3.85 27.20
C SER A 564 -11.64 -5.17 27.98
N PRO A 565 -10.53 -5.91 28.22
CA PRO A 565 -9.16 -5.68 27.71
C PRO A 565 -9.09 -5.77 26.17
N ALA A 566 -7.98 -5.34 25.56
CA ALA A 566 -7.83 -5.30 24.11
C ALA A 566 -7.99 -6.71 23.49
N THR A 567 -9.08 -6.96 22.78
CA THR A 567 -9.40 -8.25 22.14
C THR A 567 -9.32 -8.19 20.62
N SER A 568 -9.03 -7.02 20.05
CA SER A 568 -8.96 -6.81 18.61
C SER A 568 -7.91 -5.77 18.24
N ILE A 569 -7.38 -5.92 17.03
CA ILE A 569 -6.37 -5.06 16.42
C ILE A 569 -6.97 -4.43 15.16
N ASP A 570 -6.88 -3.11 15.06
CA ASP A 570 -7.10 -2.40 13.82
C ASP A 570 -5.76 -2.24 13.10
N TYR A 571 -5.68 -2.55 11.82
CA TYR A 571 -4.43 -2.57 11.06
C TYR A 571 -4.64 -2.21 9.59
N TYR A 572 -3.54 -1.92 8.90
CA TYR A 572 -3.50 -1.91 7.43
C TYR A 572 -2.52 -2.97 6.92
N LEU A 573 -2.78 -3.50 5.73
CA LEU A 573 -1.89 -4.45 5.08
C LEU A 573 -0.60 -3.74 4.67
N SER A 574 0.54 -4.31 5.04
CA SER A 574 1.88 -3.79 4.75
C SER A 574 2.73 -4.85 4.04
N GLY A 575 4.01 -4.54 3.78
CA GLY A 575 4.92 -5.45 3.08
C GLY A 575 4.69 -5.54 1.57
N THR A 576 5.29 -6.55 0.94
CA THR A 576 5.38 -6.67 -0.54
C THR A 576 4.15 -7.33 -1.19
N SER A 577 3.47 -8.27 -0.52
CA SER A 577 2.41 -9.11 -1.10
C SER A 577 0.97 -8.62 -0.84
N LEU A 578 0.77 -7.62 0.04
CA LEU A 578 -0.53 -7.06 0.44
C LEU A 578 -1.66 -8.11 0.60
N THR A 579 -1.30 -9.29 1.13
CA THR A 579 -2.18 -10.45 1.21
C THR A 579 -2.95 -10.43 2.51
N GLN A 580 -4.27 -10.64 2.44
CA GLN A 580 -5.14 -10.57 3.60
C GLN A 580 -4.92 -11.74 4.58
N PHE A 581 -5.08 -11.45 5.87
CA PHE A 581 -5.13 -12.44 6.94
C PHE A 581 -6.43 -13.25 6.91
N ALA A 582 -6.39 -14.45 7.48
CA ALA A 582 -7.52 -15.37 7.57
C ALA A 582 -7.79 -15.79 9.03
N ALA A 583 -8.98 -16.34 9.25
CA ALA A 583 -9.29 -16.99 10.53
C ALA A 583 -8.27 -18.10 10.83
N SER A 584 -7.90 -18.24 12.10
CA SER A 584 -6.89 -19.18 12.58
C SER A 584 -5.44 -18.90 12.16
N ASP A 585 -5.16 -17.83 11.43
CA ASP A 585 -3.77 -17.39 11.22
C ASP A 585 -3.15 -17.07 12.59
N VAL A 586 -1.97 -17.62 12.85
CA VAL A 586 -1.20 -17.39 14.08
C VAL A 586 -0.28 -16.20 13.85
N ILE A 587 -0.50 -15.11 14.60
CA ILE A 587 0.25 -13.86 14.41
C ILE A 587 1.45 -13.78 15.33
N VAL A 588 2.54 -13.25 14.79
CA VAL A 588 3.80 -13.01 15.50
C VAL A 588 4.34 -11.63 15.12
N LYS A 589 4.96 -10.94 16.08
CA LYS A 589 5.63 -9.66 15.83
C LYS A 589 6.80 -9.84 14.88
N VAL A 590 6.95 -8.93 13.93
CA VAL A 590 8.12 -8.92 13.05
C VAL A 590 9.39 -8.79 13.91
N GLY A 591 10.32 -9.73 13.73
CA GLY A 591 11.56 -9.79 14.50
C GLY A 591 11.51 -10.68 15.75
N THR A 592 10.37 -11.33 16.04
CA THR A 592 10.26 -12.37 17.06
C THR A 592 9.83 -13.69 16.45
N THR A 593 10.03 -14.78 17.19
CA THR A 593 9.63 -16.15 16.79
C THR A 593 8.54 -16.72 17.69
N THR A 594 8.22 -16.05 18.80
CA THR A 594 7.18 -16.48 19.74
C THR A 594 5.81 -15.96 19.29
N PRO A 595 4.84 -16.85 18.98
CA PRO A 595 3.49 -16.43 18.63
C PRO A 595 2.83 -15.57 19.74
N ASP A 596 2.17 -14.49 19.33
CA ASP A 596 1.44 -13.61 20.26
C ASP A 596 -0.01 -14.09 20.46
N SER A 597 -0.74 -14.32 19.36
CA SER A 597 -2.15 -14.73 19.39
C SER A 597 -2.57 -15.39 18.09
N THR A 598 -3.77 -15.95 18.07
CA THR A 598 -4.46 -16.45 16.87
C THR A 598 -5.61 -15.52 16.50
N ILE A 599 -5.85 -15.35 15.19
CA ILE A 599 -6.99 -14.59 14.68
C ILE A 599 -8.28 -15.38 14.86
N ASN A 600 -9.28 -14.74 15.48
CA ASN A 600 -10.61 -15.28 15.72
C ASN A 600 -11.63 -14.69 14.72
N GLY A 601 -11.93 -15.43 13.66
CA GLY A 601 -12.87 -15.00 12.61
C GLY A 601 -12.20 -14.31 11.44
N SER A 602 -13.00 -13.79 10.51
CA SER A 602 -12.50 -13.11 9.31
C SER A 602 -12.25 -11.62 9.59
N PRO A 603 -11.23 -11.01 8.95
CA PRO A 603 -11.05 -9.56 9.01
C PRO A 603 -12.32 -8.81 8.59
N THR A 604 -12.60 -7.70 9.26
CA THR A 604 -13.72 -6.80 8.93
C THR A 604 -13.19 -5.49 8.39
N ASP A 605 -13.78 -4.97 7.30
CA ASP A 605 -13.43 -3.68 6.71
C ASP A 605 -13.81 -2.50 7.62
N LEU A 606 -12.87 -1.60 7.88
CA LEU A 606 -13.10 -0.36 8.62
C LEU A 606 -13.34 0.84 7.71
N VAL A 607 -12.69 0.89 6.54
CA VAL A 607 -12.63 2.12 5.71
C VAL A 607 -13.40 2.00 4.41
N ALA A 608 -13.55 0.80 3.84
CA ALA A 608 -14.28 0.62 2.58
C ALA A 608 -15.73 1.14 2.65
N ASP A 609 -16.41 0.85 3.77
CA ASP A 609 -17.81 1.21 3.99
C ASP A 609 -18.07 1.96 5.32
N TYR A 610 -17.08 2.08 6.22
CA TYR A 610 -17.26 2.63 7.58
C TYR A 610 -18.47 2.04 8.35
N GLY A 611 -18.84 0.79 8.08
CA GLY A 611 -19.93 0.10 8.77
C GLY A 611 -21.33 0.67 8.56
N THR A 612 -21.57 1.49 7.53
CA THR A 612 -22.90 2.06 7.23
C THR A 612 -23.54 1.42 5.99
N THR A 613 -24.88 1.52 5.88
CA THR A 613 -25.63 0.97 4.73
C THR A 613 -25.61 1.88 3.50
N THR A 614 -25.22 3.15 3.63
CA THR A 614 -25.10 4.11 2.54
C THR A 614 -23.64 4.22 2.10
N PRO A 615 -23.24 3.70 0.93
CA PRO A 615 -21.85 3.75 0.48
C PRO A 615 -21.42 5.18 0.12
N VAL A 616 -20.11 5.46 0.14
CA VAL A 616 -19.55 6.65 -0.51
C VAL A 616 -19.61 6.44 -2.02
N ILE A 617 -20.14 7.43 -2.75
CA ILE A 617 -20.31 7.32 -4.21
C ILE A 617 -19.41 8.35 -4.90
N LEU A 618 -18.43 7.86 -5.66
CA LEU A 618 -17.64 8.66 -6.58
C LEU A 618 -18.24 8.58 -7.98
N THR A 619 -18.55 9.73 -8.56
CA THR A 619 -19.11 9.85 -9.92
C THR A 619 -18.26 10.79 -10.74
N PHE A 620 -17.75 10.33 -11.88
CA PHE A 620 -17.10 11.16 -12.89
C PHE A 620 -18.13 11.68 -13.87
N ALA A 621 -18.62 12.89 -13.61
CA ALA A 621 -19.60 13.55 -14.46
C ALA A 621 -19.44 15.07 -14.34
N TYR A 622 -19.27 15.71 -15.49
CA TYR A 622 -19.27 17.17 -15.56
C TYR A 622 -20.61 17.71 -15.06
N SER A 623 -20.58 18.61 -14.09
CA SER A 623 -21.75 19.30 -13.58
C SER A 623 -21.41 20.70 -13.08
N THR A 624 -22.39 21.60 -13.12
CA THR A 624 -22.26 22.92 -12.51
C THR A 624 -22.94 22.92 -11.15
N GLN A 625 -22.21 23.26 -10.09
CA GLN A 625 -22.68 23.21 -8.71
C GLN A 625 -22.53 24.58 -8.04
N ASN A 626 -23.43 24.91 -7.12
CA ASN A 626 -23.40 26.17 -6.37
C ASN A 626 -23.23 25.90 -4.87
N LEU A 627 -22.16 26.44 -4.27
CA LEU A 627 -21.92 26.37 -2.81
C LEU A 627 -22.74 27.38 -2.01
N ASN A 628 -23.51 28.22 -2.67
CA ASN A 628 -24.23 29.34 -2.08
C ASN A 628 -23.30 30.31 -1.33
N ASN A 629 -22.06 30.45 -1.81
CA ASN A 629 -21.04 31.36 -1.29
C ASN A 629 -21.02 32.74 -2.00
N GLY A 630 -22.03 33.02 -2.84
CA GLY A 630 -22.12 34.24 -3.62
C GLY A 630 -21.38 34.22 -4.97
N ALA A 631 -20.63 33.16 -5.31
CA ALA A 631 -19.90 33.06 -6.58
C ALA A 631 -20.74 32.50 -7.76
N GLY A 632 -21.99 32.12 -7.51
CA GLY A 632 -22.86 31.45 -8.47
C GLY A 632 -22.48 29.99 -8.72
N ALA A 633 -23.10 29.36 -9.71
CA ALA A 633 -22.77 27.98 -10.10
C ALA A 633 -21.39 27.91 -10.79
N LYS A 634 -20.58 26.92 -10.41
CA LYS A 634 -19.22 26.67 -10.92
C LYS A 634 -19.08 25.25 -11.46
N PRO A 635 -18.23 25.01 -12.46
CA PRO A 635 -18.05 23.69 -13.07
C PRO A 635 -17.18 22.76 -12.20
N TYR A 636 -17.54 21.48 -12.19
CA TYR A 636 -16.79 20.39 -11.56
C TYR A 636 -16.86 19.14 -12.45
N ASP A 637 -15.83 18.30 -12.44
CA ASP A 637 -15.69 17.11 -13.31
C ASP A 637 -15.94 15.79 -12.56
N CYS A 638 -15.86 15.79 -11.22
CA CYS A 638 -16.34 14.68 -10.42
C CYS A 638 -17.14 15.15 -9.21
N SER A 639 -17.99 14.26 -8.69
CA SER A 639 -18.70 14.44 -7.44
C SER A 639 -18.49 13.25 -6.50
N ILE A 640 -18.29 13.53 -5.22
CA ILE A 640 -18.18 12.53 -4.16
C ILE A 640 -19.37 12.74 -3.20
N ASP A 641 -20.27 11.77 -3.13
CA ASP A 641 -21.34 11.70 -2.14
C ASP A 641 -20.84 10.96 -0.90
N LEU A 642 -20.77 11.66 0.24
CA LEU A 642 -20.22 11.12 1.48
C LEU A 642 -21.22 10.22 2.23
N GLY A 643 -22.49 10.19 1.84
CA GLY A 643 -23.52 9.38 2.51
C GLY A 643 -23.75 9.76 3.98
N GLY A 644 -23.48 11.01 4.37
CA GLY A 644 -23.57 11.52 5.74
C GLY A 644 -22.27 11.45 6.54
N ARG A 645 -21.17 10.97 5.96
CA ARG A 645 -19.87 10.83 6.64
C ARG A 645 -19.15 12.17 6.83
N THR A 646 -18.18 12.17 7.75
CA THR A 646 -17.29 13.31 7.96
C THR A 646 -16.34 13.49 6.78
N VAL A 647 -15.85 14.72 6.55
CA VAL A 647 -14.84 15.01 5.51
C VAL A 647 -13.52 14.27 5.77
N LYS A 648 -13.19 13.98 7.03
CA LYS A 648 -12.02 13.16 7.39
C LYS A 648 -12.19 11.71 6.90
N GLN A 649 -13.33 11.09 7.15
CA GLN A 649 -13.59 9.72 6.68
C GLN A 649 -13.58 9.64 5.16
N MET A 650 -14.07 10.67 4.47
CA MET A 650 -13.95 10.76 3.02
C MET A 650 -12.49 10.86 2.56
N TYR A 651 -11.65 11.65 3.23
CA TYR A 651 -10.22 11.74 2.94
C TYR A 651 -9.52 10.37 3.06
N GLU A 652 -9.75 9.66 4.16
CA GLU A 652 -9.21 8.31 4.38
C GLU A 652 -9.72 7.30 3.33
N TRP A 653 -10.99 7.43 2.90
CA TRP A 653 -11.59 6.61 1.84
C TRP A 653 -10.97 6.89 0.46
N VAL A 654 -10.78 8.15 0.06
CA VAL A 654 -10.13 8.47 -1.22
C VAL A 654 -8.66 8.01 -1.25
N LYS A 655 -7.98 8.06 -0.10
CA LYS A 655 -6.64 7.46 0.09
C LYS A 655 -6.69 5.95 -0.04
N PHE A 656 -7.70 5.31 0.54
CA PHE A 656 -7.91 3.87 0.43
C PHE A 656 -8.06 3.43 -1.03
N ILE A 657 -8.95 4.05 -1.82
CA ILE A 657 -9.18 3.63 -3.22
C ILE A 657 -8.04 3.99 -4.19
N THR A 658 -7.02 4.74 -3.76
CA THR A 658 -5.86 5.13 -4.59
C THR A 658 -4.51 4.62 -4.09
N ARG A 659 -4.50 3.80 -3.03
CA ARG A 659 -3.30 3.21 -2.40
C ARG A 659 -2.62 2.14 -3.26
N ARG A 660 -1.41 1.71 -2.89
CA ARG A 660 -0.76 0.52 -3.49
C ARG A 660 -1.68 -0.71 -3.37
N GLY A 661 -1.86 -1.45 -4.46
CA GLY A 661 -2.75 -2.62 -4.51
C GLY A 661 -4.23 -2.28 -4.71
N ALA A 662 -4.59 -0.99 -4.79
CA ALA A 662 -5.95 -0.61 -5.20
C ALA A 662 -6.14 -0.93 -6.68
N VAL A 663 -6.94 -1.97 -6.94
CA VAL A 663 -7.42 -2.32 -8.28
C VAL A 663 -8.47 -1.30 -8.74
N ALA A 664 -8.67 -1.18 -10.05
CA ALA A 664 -9.73 -0.35 -10.60
C ALA A 664 -11.12 -0.78 -10.06
N THR A 665 -11.68 0.00 -9.13
CA THR A 665 -13.07 -0.18 -8.68
C THR A 665 -14.03 0.12 -9.84
N PRO A 666 -15.26 -0.41 -9.85
CA PRO A 666 -16.28 -0.02 -10.83
C PRO A 666 -16.45 1.50 -10.93
N GLN A 667 -16.26 2.22 -9.81
CA GLN A 667 -16.40 3.68 -9.72
C GLN A 667 -15.27 4.45 -10.44
N LEU A 668 -14.07 3.88 -10.57
CA LEU A 668 -12.98 4.43 -11.41
C LEU A 668 -13.09 4.00 -12.88
N LYS A 669 -14.00 3.06 -13.20
CA LYS A 669 -14.17 2.46 -14.55
C LYS A 669 -15.31 3.06 -15.38
N THR A 670 -16.38 3.56 -14.77
CA THR A 670 -17.59 3.95 -15.52
C THR A 670 -17.61 5.42 -15.95
N GLY A 671 -16.68 5.80 -16.83
CA GLY A 671 -16.92 6.94 -17.71
C GLY A 671 -18.00 6.55 -18.72
N THR A 672 -19.27 6.81 -18.42
CA THR A 672 -20.38 6.61 -19.36
C THR A 672 -20.48 7.72 -20.42
N GLY A 673 -19.60 8.73 -20.35
CA GLY A 673 -19.36 9.65 -21.45
C GLY A 673 -18.27 9.08 -22.36
N THR A 674 -18.55 8.96 -23.65
CA THR A 674 -17.58 8.69 -24.70
C THR A 674 -16.38 9.64 -24.59
N ILE A 675 -15.34 9.24 -23.85
CA ILE A 675 -14.01 9.81 -24.03
C ILE A 675 -13.47 9.15 -25.29
N ALA A 676 -13.46 9.90 -26.38
CA ALA A 676 -12.96 9.47 -27.69
C ALA A 676 -11.42 9.36 -27.74
N SER A 677 -10.81 8.81 -26.69
CA SER A 677 -9.42 8.37 -26.71
C SER A 677 -9.35 6.95 -26.11
N PRO A 678 -8.92 5.93 -26.88
CA PRO A 678 -8.77 4.57 -26.39
C PRO A 678 -7.65 4.39 -25.35
N ALA A 679 -6.90 5.44 -24.99
CA ALA A 679 -5.70 5.34 -24.16
C ALA A 679 -5.92 5.19 -22.64
N PHE A 680 -7.13 5.42 -22.10
CA PHE A 680 -7.33 5.51 -20.64
C PHE A 680 -8.54 4.74 -20.09
N ALA A 681 -9.08 3.80 -20.85
CA ALA A 681 -10.06 2.85 -20.32
C ALA A 681 -9.36 1.88 -19.35
N ASN A 682 -9.66 1.96 -18.04
CA ASN A 682 -9.18 1.09 -16.95
C ASN A 682 -7.85 1.47 -16.27
N ILE A 683 -7.71 2.69 -15.74
CA ILE A 683 -6.61 3.01 -14.82
C ILE A 683 -6.90 2.37 -13.44
N ASN A 684 -5.96 1.57 -12.91
CA ASN A 684 -6.05 1.06 -11.55
C ASN A 684 -6.00 2.20 -10.52
N GLY A 685 -6.66 2.05 -9.37
CA GLY A 685 -6.63 3.05 -8.30
C GLY A 685 -5.20 3.44 -7.90
N GLU A 686 -4.29 2.46 -7.87
CA GLU A 686 -2.87 2.69 -7.59
C GLU A 686 -2.12 3.53 -8.65
N GLN A 687 -2.67 3.71 -9.85
CA GLN A 687 -2.11 4.54 -10.93
C GLN A 687 -2.86 5.87 -11.08
N TYR A 688 -4.00 6.06 -10.41
CA TYR A 688 -4.78 7.29 -10.51
C TYR A 688 -4.02 8.47 -9.89
N ILE A 689 -3.78 9.54 -10.65
CA ILE A 689 -2.99 10.71 -10.21
C ILE A 689 -3.75 12.05 -10.29
N LYS A 690 -4.76 12.16 -11.16
CA LYS A 690 -5.57 13.37 -11.38
C LYS A 690 -6.87 13.04 -12.11
N LEU A 691 -7.83 13.96 -12.02
CA LEU A 691 -9.01 13.97 -12.90
C LEU A 691 -8.59 14.36 -14.33
N LEU A 692 -9.31 13.85 -15.32
CA LEU A 692 -9.24 14.31 -16.71
C LEU A 692 -10.52 15.10 -17.00
N ALA A 693 -10.40 16.33 -17.48
CA ALA A 693 -11.54 17.21 -17.75
C ALA A 693 -12.44 16.60 -18.84
N GLY A 694 -13.75 16.50 -18.58
CA GLY A 694 -14.69 15.77 -19.43
C GLY A 694 -15.00 16.40 -20.79
N THR A 695 -14.36 17.51 -21.17
CA THR A 695 -14.64 18.20 -22.46
C THR A 695 -13.48 19.02 -23.01
N LEU A 696 -12.33 19.07 -22.34
CA LEU A 696 -11.13 19.73 -22.84
C LEU A 696 -10.05 18.67 -22.97
N ALA A 697 -9.61 18.46 -24.21
CA ALA A 697 -8.48 17.61 -24.49
C ALA A 697 -7.25 18.08 -23.71
N VAL A 698 -6.46 17.11 -23.25
CA VAL A 698 -5.10 17.22 -22.70
C VAL A 698 -5.02 17.42 -21.18
N ASP A 699 -3.99 16.78 -20.62
CA ASP A 699 -3.44 16.68 -19.28
C ASP A 699 -3.37 17.92 -18.34
N ASP A 700 -4.32 18.85 -18.36
CA ASP A 700 -4.12 20.19 -17.80
C ASP A 700 -4.19 20.30 -16.26
N PHE A 701 -4.87 19.39 -15.56
CA PHE A 701 -4.93 19.46 -14.09
C PHE A 701 -3.60 19.06 -13.46
N THR A 702 -3.14 19.86 -12.50
CA THR A 702 -1.92 19.56 -11.74
C THR A 702 -2.18 18.43 -10.74
N PRO A 703 -1.46 17.29 -10.80
CA PRO A 703 -1.62 16.20 -9.84
C PRO A 703 -1.34 16.65 -8.40
N VAL A 704 -2.22 16.27 -7.48
CA VAL A 704 -1.98 16.38 -6.04
C VAL A 704 -1.32 15.10 -5.56
N LYS A 705 0.01 15.09 -5.54
CA LYS A 705 0.84 13.89 -5.27
C LYS A 705 0.48 13.15 -3.98
N ALA A 706 0.25 13.89 -2.89
CA ALA A 706 -0.03 13.35 -1.56
C ALA A 706 -1.35 12.55 -1.47
N SER A 707 -2.34 12.92 -2.30
CA SER A 707 -3.68 12.35 -2.35
C SER A 707 -4.40 12.87 -3.60
N PRO A 708 -4.73 12.01 -4.59
CA PRO A 708 -5.21 12.46 -5.90
C PRO A 708 -6.49 13.31 -5.91
N PHE A 709 -7.37 13.14 -4.92
CA PHE A 709 -8.64 13.87 -4.84
C PHE A 709 -8.59 15.12 -3.96
N GLY A 710 -7.48 15.34 -3.23
CA GLY A 710 -7.34 16.48 -2.33
C GLY A 710 -6.61 16.14 -1.03
N THR A 711 -6.15 17.17 -0.34
CA THR A 711 -5.39 17.04 0.92
C THR A 711 -6.26 17.38 2.13
N PHE A 712 -5.89 16.89 3.30
CA PHE A 712 -6.56 17.23 4.55
C PHE A 712 -5.56 17.86 5.52
N ALA A 713 -5.86 19.06 6.02
CA ALA A 713 -4.99 19.77 6.94
C ALA A 713 -5.80 20.68 7.88
N GLY A 714 -5.43 20.73 9.16
CA GLY A 714 -6.05 21.62 10.14
C GLY A 714 -7.56 21.39 10.34
N GLY A 715 -8.04 20.17 10.13
CA GLY A 715 -9.47 19.85 10.19
C GLY A 715 -10.26 20.26 8.94
N LYS A 716 -9.59 20.71 7.87
CA LYS A 716 -10.22 21.09 6.61
C LYS A 716 -9.74 20.23 5.44
N PHE A 717 -10.67 19.87 4.56
CA PHE A 717 -10.38 19.22 3.29
C PHE A 717 -10.15 20.25 2.18
N PHE A 718 -9.03 20.15 1.46
CA PHE A 718 -8.71 20.94 0.29
C PHE A 718 -8.82 20.06 -0.94
N GLY A 719 -9.94 20.17 -1.65
CA GLY A 719 -10.23 19.37 -2.85
C GLY A 719 -9.28 19.66 -3.99
N ALA A 720 -8.93 18.61 -4.74
CA ALA A 720 -8.24 18.76 -6.03
C ALA A 720 -9.15 19.48 -7.05
N GLN A 721 -8.54 20.02 -8.10
CA GLN A 721 -9.25 20.74 -9.16
C GLN A 721 -10.34 19.86 -9.80
N GLY A 722 -11.56 20.40 -9.89
CA GLY A 722 -12.71 19.72 -10.47
C GLY A 722 -13.43 18.74 -9.53
N VAL A 723 -13.05 18.64 -8.26
CA VAL A 723 -13.70 17.76 -7.27
C VAL A 723 -14.83 18.48 -6.52
N TRP A 724 -16.04 17.94 -6.65
CA TRP A 724 -17.22 18.31 -5.86
C TRP A 724 -17.47 17.32 -4.72
N ILE A 725 -17.98 17.80 -3.58
CA ILE A 725 -18.43 16.93 -2.47
C ILE A 725 -19.87 17.28 -2.08
N THR A 726 -20.65 16.27 -1.69
CA THR A 726 -22.04 16.43 -1.23
C THR A 726 -22.37 15.49 -0.07
N ASN A 727 -23.48 15.75 0.61
CA ASN A 727 -24.02 14.89 1.66
C ASN A 727 -23.01 14.62 2.79
N TYR A 728 -22.20 15.63 3.12
CA TYR A 728 -21.25 15.60 4.23
C TYR A 728 -21.98 15.74 5.57
N ALA A 729 -21.35 15.29 6.66
CA ALA A 729 -21.86 15.46 8.01
C ALA A 729 -22.14 16.94 8.29
N ALA A 730 -23.26 17.26 8.95
CA ALA A 730 -23.68 18.64 9.19
C ALA A 730 -22.65 19.47 9.99
N ALA A 731 -21.85 18.82 10.85
CA ALA A 731 -20.75 19.45 11.58
C ALA A 731 -19.61 19.94 10.67
N ASP A 732 -19.47 19.36 9.47
CA ASP A 732 -18.39 19.62 8.53
C ASP A 732 -18.78 20.61 7.42
N ALA A 733 -19.92 21.29 7.56
CA ALA A 733 -20.45 22.21 6.54
C ALA A 733 -19.50 23.37 6.16
N GLN A 734 -18.46 23.62 6.95
CA GLN A 734 -17.44 24.63 6.73
C GLN A 734 -16.00 24.05 6.75
N ALA A 735 -15.89 22.72 6.84
CA ALA A 735 -14.63 22.00 7.01
C ALA A 735 -13.99 21.61 5.66
N PHE A 736 -14.24 22.38 4.60
CA PHE A 736 -13.67 22.11 3.28
C PHE A 736 -13.49 23.37 2.44
N GLN A 737 -12.67 23.26 1.41
CA GLN A 737 -12.45 24.23 0.34
C GLN A 737 -12.24 23.45 -0.96
N LEU A 738 -12.88 23.87 -2.04
CA LEU A 738 -12.82 23.20 -3.33
C LEU A 738 -12.13 24.09 -4.36
N ILE A 739 -11.70 23.51 -5.47
CA ILE A 739 -11.19 24.23 -6.64
C ILE A 739 -12.06 23.79 -7.82
N ASP A 740 -12.74 24.74 -8.45
CA ASP A 740 -13.58 24.45 -9.63
C ASP A 740 -12.72 24.04 -10.84
N SER A 741 -13.34 23.50 -11.89
CA SER A 741 -12.62 23.04 -13.09
C SER A 741 -11.83 24.17 -13.77
N ASN A 742 -12.19 25.44 -13.58
CA ASN A 742 -11.47 26.59 -14.12
C ASN A 742 -10.28 27.03 -13.25
N GLY A 743 -10.00 26.32 -12.15
CA GLY A 743 -8.89 26.61 -11.25
C GLY A 743 -9.21 27.68 -10.19
N ALA A 744 -10.47 28.11 -10.06
CA ALA A 744 -10.85 29.09 -9.05
C ALA A 744 -11.25 28.41 -7.73
N THR A 745 -10.69 28.92 -6.63
CA THR A 745 -10.99 28.44 -5.27
C THR A 745 -12.40 28.81 -4.86
N GLN A 746 -13.13 27.84 -4.30
CA GLN A 746 -14.47 28.01 -3.74
C GLN A 746 -14.46 27.60 -2.26
N THR A 747 -14.85 28.53 -1.39
CA THR A 747 -15.01 28.28 0.05
C THR A 747 -16.50 28.23 0.39
N PRO A 748 -16.96 27.28 1.22
CA PRO A 748 -18.34 27.28 1.71
C PRO A 748 -18.63 28.56 2.52
N PRO A 749 -19.89 29.03 2.54
CA PRO A 749 -20.27 30.20 3.32
C PRO A 749 -20.05 29.98 4.82
N ASN A 750 -19.59 31.01 5.54
CA ASN A 750 -19.51 30.95 7.00
C ASN A 750 -20.93 30.89 7.57
N THR A 751 -21.29 29.78 8.21
CA THR A 751 -22.60 29.64 8.86
C THR A 751 -22.42 29.68 10.36
N VAL A 752 -23.18 30.54 11.03
CA VAL A 752 -23.07 30.74 12.48
C VAL A 752 -24.41 30.54 13.16
N SER A 753 -24.39 30.03 14.39
CA SER A 753 -25.59 29.90 15.21
C SER A 753 -25.78 31.14 16.08
N VAL A 754 -27.03 31.61 16.16
CA VAL A 754 -27.49 32.59 17.14
C VAL A 754 -28.44 31.88 18.08
N THR A 755 -28.04 31.71 19.34
CA THR A 755 -28.78 30.92 20.33
C THR A 755 -29.15 31.73 21.55
N ILE A 756 -30.42 31.64 21.96
CA ILE A 756 -30.91 32.11 23.26
C ILE A 756 -31.25 30.91 24.14
N SER A 757 -30.63 30.81 25.32
CA SER A 757 -30.84 29.73 26.29
C SER A 757 -31.56 30.22 27.55
N ASN A 758 -31.92 29.29 28.45
CA ASN A 758 -32.67 29.58 29.69
C ASN A 758 -34.08 30.17 29.46
N LEU A 759 -34.70 29.78 28.34
CA LEU A 759 -36.09 30.10 28.02
C LEU A 759 -37.05 29.19 28.79
N ARG A 760 -38.26 29.65 29.07
CA ARG A 760 -39.33 28.90 29.72
C ARG A 760 -40.61 28.97 28.91
N VAL A 761 -41.55 28.09 29.23
CA VAL A 761 -42.89 28.10 28.64
C VAL A 761 -43.52 29.50 28.71
N SER A 762 -44.18 29.91 27.62
CA SER A 762 -44.78 31.23 27.43
C SER A 762 -43.81 32.42 27.32
N ASP A 763 -42.49 32.23 27.29
CA ASP A 763 -41.57 33.33 27.01
C ASP A 763 -41.74 33.82 25.56
N VAL A 764 -41.64 35.13 25.38
CA VAL A 764 -41.56 35.83 24.08
C VAL A 764 -40.12 36.29 23.92
N THR A 765 -39.47 35.85 22.84
CA THR A 765 -38.05 36.09 22.57
C THR A 765 -37.85 36.71 21.20
N GLY A 766 -37.00 37.72 21.13
CA GLY A 766 -36.59 38.32 19.87
C GLY A 766 -35.10 38.68 19.85
N VAL A 767 -34.48 38.51 18.69
CA VAL A 767 -33.14 39.01 18.39
C VAL A 767 -33.25 39.94 17.19
N PHE A 768 -33.00 41.22 17.43
CA PHE A 768 -33.24 42.30 16.46
C PHE A 768 -31.94 42.96 16.04
N VAL A 769 -31.75 43.21 14.75
CA VAL A 769 -30.58 43.95 14.25
C VAL A 769 -30.68 45.43 14.64
N LEU A 770 -29.57 46.01 15.11
CA LEU A 770 -29.46 47.41 15.50
C LEU A 770 -28.87 48.27 14.38
N THR A 771 -29.02 49.59 14.47
CA THR A 771 -28.37 50.55 13.55
C THR A 771 -26.86 50.61 13.76
N GLU A 772 -26.41 50.42 15.01
CA GLU A 772 -25.02 50.40 15.46
C GLU A 772 -24.95 49.68 16.81
N GLU A 773 -23.75 49.39 17.32
CA GLU A 773 -23.58 48.78 18.63
C GLU A 773 -24.18 49.66 19.74
N GLY A 774 -25.09 49.10 20.55
CA GLY A 774 -25.84 49.86 21.56
C GLY A 774 -26.89 50.82 21.00
N GLY A 775 -27.09 50.86 19.67
CA GLY A 775 -28.08 51.69 18.99
C GLY A 775 -29.52 51.19 19.12
N ILE A 776 -30.40 51.71 18.25
CA ILE A 776 -31.82 51.32 18.21
C ILE A 776 -32.09 50.21 17.18
N ILE A 777 -33.20 49.49 17.34
CA ILE A 777 -33.63 48.48 16.36
C ILE A 777 -33.73 49.12 14.98
N ASN A 778 -33.04 48.54 14.00
CA ASN A 778 -33.03 49.03 12.63
C ASN A 778 -34.33 48.62 11.91
N LYS A 779 -35.41 49.36 12.19
CA LYS A 779 -36.73 49.17 11.58
C LYS A 779 -36.78 49.52 10.09
N ALA A 780 -35.79 50.25 9.60
CA ALA A 780 -35.65 50.68 8.21
C ALA A 780 -34.57 49.88 7.45
N LYS A 781 -34.32 48.63 7.88
CA LYS A 781 -33.26 47.79 7.33
C LYS A 781 -33.43 47.54 5.82
N TYR A 782 -34.66 47.31 5.38
CA TYR A 782 -35.04 47.20 3.97
C TYR A 782 -36.06 48.27 3.61
N VAL A 783 -35.97 48.78 2.39
CA VAL A 783 -36.94 49.72 1.82
C VAL A 783 -37.97 48.92 1.02
N MET A 784 -39.26 49.17 1.25
CA MET A 784 -40.32 48.48 0.52
C MET A 784 -40.38 48.92 -0.95
N THR A 785 -40.89 48.04 -1.80
CA THR A 785 -41.31 48.41 -3.16
C THR A 785 -42.82 48.64 -3.21
N THR A 786 -43.30 49.42 -4.18
CA THR A 786 -44.75 49.58 -4.36
C THR A 786 -45.37 48.23 -4.73
N GLN A 787 -46.27 47.73 -3.89
CA GLN A 787 -46.91 46.43 -4.08
C GLN A 787 -48.34 46.41 -3.55
N ALA A 788 -49.21 45.63 -4.21
CA ALA A 788 -50.62 45.53 -3.85
C ALA A 788 -50.85 44.73 -2.55
N ALA A 789 -52.06 44.83 -2.01
CA ALA A 789 -52.58 43.88 -1.03
C ALA A 789 -52.77 42.49 -1.66
N SER A 790 -52.96 41.46 -0.83
CA SER A 790 -53.24 40.09 -1.26
C SER A 790 -52.14 39.43 -2.09
N LEU A 791 -50.87 39.79 -1.87
CA LEU A 791 -49.71 39.15 -2.50
C LEU A 791 -49.08 38.11 -1.59
N THR A 792 -48.69 36.98 -2.15
CA THR A 792 -47.98 35.88 -1.45
C THR A 792 -46.48 36.14 -1.26
N THR A 793 -46.01 37.31 -1.67
CA THR A 793 -44.61 37.72 -1.58
C THR A 793 -44.50 39.15 -1.07
N ILE A 794 -43.38 39.44 -0.42
CA ILE A 794 -42.97 40.80 -0.05
C ILE A 794 -41.69 41.12 -0.80
N THR A 795 -41.71 42.19 -1.59
CA THR A 795 -40.58 42.62 -2.41
C THR A 795 -39.98 43.90 -1.82
N VAL A 796 -38.70 43.86 -1.53
CA VAL A 796 -37.92 44.99 -1.01
C VAL A 796 -36.87 45.44 -2.03
N ASN A 797 -36.07 46.44 -1.70
CA ASN A 797 -34.99 46.93 -2.56
C ASN A 797 -33.87 45.89 -2.77
N ALA A 798 -33.36 45.30 -1.69
CA ALA A 798 -32.37 44.24 -1.70
C ALA A 798 -32.33 43.56 -0.33
N ILE A 799 -32.17 42.24 -0.30
CA ILE A 799 -32.02 41.46 0.93
C ILE A 799 -30.54 41.11 1.08
N ASP A 800 -29.96 41.34 2.26
CA ASP A 800 -28.59 40.93 2.53
C ASP A 800 -28.48 39.44 2.84
N ALA A 801 -27.32 38.85 2.55
CA ALA A 801 -27.08 37.43 2.78
C ALA A 801 -27.11 37.04 4.27
N GLU A 802 -27.02 38.01 5.17
CA GLU A 802 -27.03 37.81 6.63
C GLU A 802 -28.46 37.79 7.21
N THR A 803 -29.46 37.91 6.35
CA THR A 803 -30.87 37.74 6.68
C THR A 803 -31.20 36.25 6.80
N PRO A 804 -31.88 35.79 7.87
CA PRO A 804 -32.26 34.38 7.99
C PRO A 804 -32.98 33.86 6.74
N GLN A 805 -32.66 32.63 6.31
CA GLN A 805 -33.28 32.06 5.11
C GLN A 805 -34.79 31.82 5.29
N ALA A 806 -35.26 31.60 6.52
CA ALA A 806 -36.68 31.54 6.89
C ALA A 806 -36.89 32.27 8.23
N GLY A 807 -38.08 32.85 8.44
CA GLY A 807 -38.34 33.62 9.65
C GLY A 807 -39.58 34.49 9.57
N VAL A 808 -39.53 35.63 10.26
CA VAL A 808 -40.58 36.65 10.23
C VAL A 808 -40.01 37.92 9.62
N ILE A 809 -40.74 38.51 8.69
CA ILE A 809 -40.51 39.88 8.23
C ILE A 809 -41.54 40.79 8.88
N ARG A 810 -41.09 41.94 9.35
CA ARG A 810 -41.93 42.98 9.92
C ARG A 810 -41.93 44.19 9.01
N VAL A 811 -43.11 44.58 8.53
CA VAL A 811 -43.31 45.79 7.72
C VAL A 811 -43.80 46.90 8.65
N VAL A 812 -43.20 48.08 8.54
CA VAL A 812 -43.42 49.22 9.41
C VAL A 812 -44.05 50.33 8.60
N ASP A 813 -45.21 50.78 9.05
CA ASP A 813 -45.91 51.94 8.49
C ASP A 813 -45.41 53.24 9.12
N PHE A 814 -44.64 54.05 8.40
CA PHE A 814 -44.26 55.38 8.87
C PHE A 814 -45.30 56.46 8.59
N SER A 815 -46.36 56.16 7.82
CA SER A 815 -47.51 57.07 7.68
C SER A 815 -48.42 57.06 8.91
N ASP A 816 -48.41 55.98 9.69
CA ASP A 816 -49.09 55.90 10.98
C ASP A 816 -48.25 56.60 12.08
N PRO A 817 -48.80 57.58 12.82
CA PRO A 817 -48.12 58.20 13.97
C PRO A 817 -47.63 57.21 15.03
N LEU A 818 -48.27 56.06 15.15
CA LEU A 818 -47.93 54.98 16.07
C LEU A 818 -46.88 54.01 15.52
N LYS A 819 -46.48 54.17 14.24
CA LYS A 819 -45.53 53.31 13.54
C LYS A 819 -45.93 51.83 13.63
N ALA A 820 -47.15 51.55 13.18
CA ALA A 820 -47.74 50.22 13.25
C ALA A 820 -46.84 49.19 12.54
N GLU A 821 -46.70 48.00 13.16
CA GLU A 821 -45.91 46.89 12.62
C GLU A 821 -46.84 45.75 12.20
N GLN A 822 -46.75 45.36 10.93
CA GLN A 822 -47.32 44.11 10.43
C GLN A 822 -46.27 43.01 10.41
N GLN A 823 -46.62 41.82 10.88
CA GLN A 823 -45.73 40.66 10.87
C GLN A 823 -46.19 39.65 9.83
N TYR A 824 -45.24 39.12 9.05
CA TYR A 824 -45.48 38.03 8.10
C TYR A 824 -44.41 36.96 8.25
N GLN A 825 -44.82 35.71 8.26
CA GLN A 825 -43.88 34.59 8.21
C GLN A 825 -43.46 34.34 6.77
N TYR A 826 -42.16 34.12 6.55
CA TYR A 826 -41.62 33.76 5.24
C TYR A 826 -40.90 32.40 5.29
N ALA A 827 -41.09 31.62 4.23
CA ALA A 827 -40.51 30.30 4.05
C ALA A 827 -39.09 30.37 3.47
N SER A 828 -38.85 31.35 2.61
CA SER A 828 -37.61 31.56 1.88
C SER A 828 -37.51 33.00 1.39
N TRP A 829 -36.32 33.41 0.96
CA TRP A 829 -36.17 34.58 0.11
C TRP A 829 -35.18 34.29 -1.03
N THR A 830 -35.30 35.03 -2.13
CA THR A 830 -34.38 34.96 -3.27
C THR A 830 -34.30 36.34 -3.92
N GLY A 831 -33.08 36.82 -4.15
CA GLY A 831 -32.86 38.18 -4.64
C GLY A 831 -33.46 39.20 -3.67
N ALA A 832 -34.51 39.90 -4.11
CA ALA A 832 -35.18 40.93 -3.33
C ALA A 832 -36.58 40.53 -2.82
N ILE A 833 -36.95 39.24 -2.94
CA ILE A 833 -38.31 38.76 -2.71
C ILE A 833 -38.34 37.78 -1.54
N PHE A 834 -39.10 38.10 -0.49
CA PHE A 834 -39.52 37.16 0.55
C PHE A 834 -40.76 36.41 0.10
N THR A 835 -40.72 35.07 0.16
CA THR A 835 -41.85 34.20 -0.13
C THR A 835 -42.56 33.84 1.17
N LEU A 836 -43.83 34.22 1.32
CA LEU A 836 -44.57 34.05 2.57
C LEU A 836 -44.96 32.58 2.80
N ASN A 837 -45.10 32.18 4.07
CA ASN A 837 -45.62 30.87 4.44
C ASN A 837 -47.06 30.70 3.93
N ARG A 838 -47.42 29.48 3.52
CA ARG A 838 -48.75 29.15 3.00
C ARG A 838 -49.45 28.16 3.94
N PHE A 839 -50.53 28.60 4.60
CA PHE A 839 -51.52 27.71 5.20
C PHE A 839 -52.23 26.92 4.08
N PRO A 840 -52.51 25.60 4.25
CA PRO A 840 -51.99 24.51 3.42
C PRO A 840 -52.43 24.50 1.95
N THR A 841 -53.37 25.35 1.54
CA THR A 841 -53.70 25.67 0.14
C THR A 841 -54.23 27.10 0.06
N ALA A 842 -53.85 27.88 -0.96
CA ALA A 842 -54.35 29.25 -1.13
C ALA A 842 -55.87 29.18 -1.37
N GLY A 843 -56.64 29.83 -0.51
CA GLY A 843 -58.10 29.82 -0.57
C GLY A 843 -58.74 30.31 0.72
N ASN A 844 -60.04 30.59 0.65
CA ASN A 844 -60.84 30.87 1.83
C ASN A 844 -61.37 29.54 2.38
N TYR A 845 -61.16 29.30 3.67
CA TYR A 845 -61.67 28.15 4.43
C TYR A 845 -62.99 28.52 5.10
N THR A 846 -63.76 27.55 5.58
CA THR A 846 -65.05 27.82 6.23
C THR A 846 -65.02 27.33 7.66
N VAL A 847 -65.40 28.16 8.62
CA VAL A 847 -65.51 27.75 10.02
C VAL A 847 -66.56 26.63 10.14
N THR A 848 -66.17 25.47 10.66
CA THR A 848 -67.08 24.31 10.75
C THR A 848 -67.53 23.98 12.18
N GLY A 849 -66.99 24.64 13.20
CA GLY A 849 -67.34 24.39 14.60
C GLY A 849 -67.25 25.63 15.51
N GLY A 850 -67.97 25.61 16.64
CA GLY A 850 -67.89 26.65 17.67
C GLY A 850 -68.57 27.98 17.32
N SER A 851 -69.82 27.95 16.85
CA SER A 851 -70.56 29.15 16.38
C SER A 851 -70.74 30.25 17.43
N GLY A 852 -70.59 31.51 17.00
CA GLY A 852 -70.97 32.71 17.75
C GLY A 852 -69.92 33.16 18.78
N THR A 853 -68.70 32.62 18.70
CA THR A 853 -67.60 33.07 19.56
C THR A 853 -66.89 34.25 18.92
N THR A 854 -66.31 35.13 19.74
CA THR A 854 -65.51 36.27 19.25
C THR A 854 -64.01 35.94 19.16
N THR A 855 -63.59 34.80 19.70
CA THR A 855 -62.18 34.49 19.99
C THR A 855 -61.75 33.08 19.61
N ILE A 856 -62.66 32.13 19.36
CA ILE A 856 -62.29 30.74 19.08
C ILE A 856 -62.67 30.41 17.64
N LEU A 857 -61.70 29.97 16.86
CA LEU A 857 -61.94 29.44 15.52
C LEU A 857 -61.72 27.92 15.55
N THR A 858 -62.75 27.17 15.19
CA THR A 858 -62.67 25.72 15.03
C THR A 858 -63.03 25.34 13.60
N ASP A 859 -62.11 24.60 12.96
CA ASP A 859 -62.30 24.04 11.63
C ASP A 859 -61.86 22.58 11.65
N THR A 860 -62.84 21.71 11.53
CA THR A 860 -62.72 20.25 11.58
C THR A 860 -62.65 19.63 10.19
N ASP A 861 -62.55 20.41 9.12
CA ASP A 861 -62.33 19.87 7.78
C ASP A 861 -61.00 19.10 7.75
N ALA A 862 -61.01 17.89 7.19
CA ALA A 862 -59.81 17.07 7.06
C ALA A 862 -58.72 17.72 6.20
N ALA A 863 -59.08 18.69 5.35
CA ALA A 863 -58.15 19.50 4.56
C ALA A 863 -57.48 20.63 5.36
N VAL A 864 -57.98 20.94 6.57
CA VAL A 864 -57.47 22.00 7.44
C VAL A 864 -56.71 21.40 8.61
N ASN A 865 -55.48 21.88 8.80
CA ASN A 865 -54.67 21.51 9.95
C ASN A 865 -53.79 22.68 10.38
N PHE A 866 -54.18 23.36 11.47
CA PHE A 866 -53.48 24.54 12.01
C PHE A 866 -52.04 24.26 12.43
N VAL A 867 -51.72 23.01 12.80
CA VAL A 867 -50.38 22.60 13.19
C VAL A 867 -49.50 22.34 11.95
N THR A 868 -49.94 21.48 11.02
CA THR A 868 -49.13 21.15 9.82
C THR A 868 -49.13 22.27 8.78
N GLY A 869 -50.16 23.12 8.76
CA GLY A 869 -50.19 24.35 7.98
C GLY A 869 -49.34 25.48 8.57
N LYS A 870 -48.65 25.23 9.68
CA LYS A 870 -47.67 26.13 10.31
C LYS A 870 -48.24 27.45 10.82
N VAL A 871 -49.50 27.47 11.28
CA VAL A 871 -50.05 28.64 11.98
C VAL A 871 -49.32 28.82 13.29
N LYS A 872 -49.06 30.07 13.67
CA LYS A 872 -48.42 30.42 14.95
C LYS A 872 -49.15 31.57 15.64
N PRO A 873 -49.03 31.69 16.97
CA PRO A 873 -49.44 32.89 17.69
C PRO A 873 -48.84 34.16 17.06
N GLY A 874 -49.69 35.13 16.75
CA GLY A 874 -49.32 36.36 16.04
C GLY A 874 -49.79 36.40 14.58
N ASP A 875 -50.18 35.27 13.99
CA ASP A 875 -50.75 35.23 12.65
C ASP A 875 -52.09 35.96 12.59
N ILE A 876 -52.42 36.55 11.43
CA ILE A 876 -53.67 37.27 11.27
C ILE A 876 -54.70 36.32 10.66
N VAL A 877 -55.82 36.18 11.36
CA VAL A 877 -57.02 35.54 10.85
C VAL A 877 -57.94 36.63 10.33
N ARG A 878 -58.31 36.57 9.06
CA ARG A 878 -59.32 37.44 8.47
C ARG A 878 -60.58 36.64 8.22
N ASN A 879 -61.69 37.08 8.80
CA ASN A 879 -63.01 36.67 8.37
C ASN A 879 -63.33 37.40 7.07
N VAL A 880 -63.36 36.66 5.97
CA VAL A 880 -63.60 37.17 4.62
C VAL A 880 -65.08 37.48 4.42
N THR A 881 -65.98 36.84 5.18
CA THR A 881 -67.42 37.05 5.06
C THR A 881 -67.83 38.46 5.46
N ASP A 882 -67.25 39.02 6.52
CA ASP A 882 -67.63 40.32 7.08
C ASP A 882 -66.49 41.34 7.17
N GLY A 883 -65.27 40.94 6.80
CA GLY A 883 -64.07 41.76 6.82
C GLY A 883 -63.41 41.92 8.18
N SER A 884 -63.95 41.31 9.24
CA SER A 884 -63.36 41.36 10.59
C SER A 884 -62.02 40.64 10.65
N VAL A 885 -61.13 41.11 11.51
CA VAL A 885 -59.79 40.56 11.69
C VAL A 885 -59.49 40.27 13.15
N ALA A 886 -58.75 39.19 13.39
CA ALA A 886 -58.23 38.80 14.69
C ALA A 886 -56.78 38.32 14.55
N THR A 887 -56.07 38.31 15.67
CA THR A 887 -54.70 37.76 15.74
C THR A 887 -54.74 36.44 16.48
N VAL A 888 -54.05 35.41 15.99
CA VAL A 888 -53.91 34.13 16.69
C VAL A 888 -53.18 34.34 18.01
N VAL A 889 -53.77 33.86 19.10
CA VAL A 889 -53.22 33.90 20.46
C VAL A 889 -52.61 32.55 20.82
N THR A 890 -53.29 31.45 20.50
CA THR A 890 -52.79 30.08 20.67
C THR A 890 -53.24 29.17 19.53
N VAL A 891 -52.43 28.17 19.21
CA VAL A 891 -52.84 27.04 18.38
C VAL A 891 -53.12 25.89 19.34
N ASP A 892 -54.40 25.59 19.55
CA ASP A 892 -54.85 24.69 20.61
C ASP A 892 -54.83 23.22 20.15
N SER A 893 -55.03 22.98 18.84
CA SER A 893 -54.90 21.66 18.21
C SER A 893 -54.78 21.78 16.68
N ALA A 894 -54.78 20.65 15.97
CA ALA A 894 -54.85 20.63 14.51
C ALA A 894 -56.11 21.33 13.95
N SER A 895 -57.22 21.37 14.70
CA SER A 895 -58.51 21.89 14.21
C SER A 895 -59.03 23.09 15.00
N GLN A 896 -58.26 23.63 15.95
CA GLN A 896 -58.69 24.76 16.76
C GLN A 896 -57.55 25.74 17.05
N ILE A 897 -57.87 27.02 16.94
CA ILE A 897 -57.03 28.13 17.38
C ILE A 897 -57.85 29.09 18.25
N THR A 898 -57.19 29.72 19.20
CA THR A 898 -57.72 30.87 19.94
C THR A 898 -57.09 32.12 19.38
N THR A 899 -57.90 33.15 19.21
CA THR A 899 -57.58 34.44 18.62
C THR A 899 -57.97 35.58 19.56
N THR A 900 -57.51 36.79 19.29
CA THR A 900 -58.09 38.00 19.89
C THR A 900 -59.54 38.15 19.47
N GLY A 901 -60.30 39.02 20.14
CA GLY A 901 -61.62 39.40 19.64
C GLY A 901 -61.54 39.84 18.18
N LEU A 902 -62.41 39.30 17.31
CA LEU A 902 -62.61 39.86 15.97
C LEU A 902 -63.00 41.33 16.08
N THR A 903 -62.42 42.16 15.21
CA THR A 903 -62.71 43.60 15.18
C THR A 903 -62.74 44.12 13.73
N GLY A 904 -63.45 45.23 13.53
CA GLY A 904 -63.42 45.97 12.27
C GLY A 904 -64.35 45.46 11.16
N GLY A 905 -65.09 44.36 11.38
CA GLY A 905 -66.08 43.85 10.43
C GLY A 905 -67.52 44.23 10.78
N THR A 906 -68.45 43.87 9.89
CA THR A 906 -69.90 44.09 10.07
C THR A 906 -70.53 43.15 11.10
N ASP A 907 -69.97 41.95 11.23
CA ASP A 907 -70.16 41.01 12.34
C ASP A 907 -68.75 40.73 12.90
N ASN A 908 -68.62 40.50 14.20
CA ASN A 908 -67.32 40.30 14.86
C ASN A 908 -67.34 38.98 15.63
N THR A 909 -67.96 37.95 15.03
CA THR A 909 -68.03 36.60 15.56
C THR A 909 -67.60 35.58 14.50
N PHE A 910 -67.06 34.44 14.92
CA PHE A 910 -66.85 33.28 14.06
C PHE A 910 -68.14 32.45 14.06
N THR A 911 -68.90 32.51 12.97
CA THR A 911 -70.12 31.73 12.75
C THR A 911 -69.84 30.52 11.85
N ASN A 912 -70.60 29.43 12.00
CA ASN A 912 -70.42 28.15 11.27
C ASN A 912 -70.69 28.21 9.73
N THR A 913 -70.62 29.40 9.15
CA THR A 913 -70.73 29.67 7.70
C THR A 913 -69.71 30.71 7.25
N ASP A 914 -68.94 31.27 8.19
CA ASP A 914 -67.99 32.32 7.89
C ASP A 914 -66.79 31.73 7.18
N THR A 915 -66.36 32.45 6.16
CA THR A 915 -65.17 32.11 5.41
C THR A 915 -63.99 32.87 5.96
N TYR A 916 -62.86 32.22 6.13
CA TYR A 916 -61.67 32.83 6.72
C TYR A 916 -60.40 32.48 5.95
N ASN A 917 -59.37 33.30 6.11
CA ASN A 917 -58.01 32.95 5.72
C ASN A 917 -57.04 33.34 6.85
N ILE A 918 -55.90 32.66 6.89
CA ILE A 918 -54.83 32.89 7.88
C ILE A 918 -53.57 33.21 7.12
N THR A 919 -52.97 34.37 7.42
CA THR A 919 -51.77 34.96 6.80
C THR A 919 -51.06 34.10 5.75
N THR A 920 -51.55 34.19 4.51
CA THR A 920 -50.89 33.68 3.28
C THR A 920 -50.52 34.82 2.33
N GLU A 921 -50.93 36.06 2.64
CA GLU A 921 -50.84 37.21 1.74
C GLU A 921 -50.66 38.53 2.50
N THR A 922 -50.18 39.57 1.80
CA THR A 922 -50.11 40.94 2.33
C THR A 922 -51.50 41.47 2.69
N ASN A 923 -51.62 42.12 3.84
CA ASN A 923 -52.92 42.54 4.38
C ASN A 923 -53.39 43.90 3.85
N ARG A 924 -52.50 44.63 3.15
CA ARG A 924 -52.71 45.96 2.59
C ARG A 924 -51.65 46.22 1.50
N ALA A 925 -51.85 47.31 0.75
CA ALA A 925 -50.84 47.80 -0.19
C ALA A 925 -49.70 48.50 0.55
N TYR A 926 -48.50 48.41 0.00
CA TYR A 926 -47.29 49.03 0.56
C TYR A 926 -46.65 49.97 -0.46
N GLU A 927 -46.00 51.03 0.03
CA GLU A 927 -45.40 52.11 -0.76
C GLU A 927 -43.96 52.41 -0.34
N VAL A 928 -43.14 52.83 -1.30
CA VAL A 928 -41.70 53.09 -1.11
C VAL A 928 -41.41 54.21 -0.10
N THR A 929 -42.26 55.24 -0.05
CA THR A 929 -41.98 56.47 0.69
C THR A 929 -42.27 56.38 2.19
N ASN A 930 -43.20 55.52 2.58
CA ASN A 930 -43.75 55.46 3.93
C ASN A 930 -43.62 54.08 4.56
N ASP A 931 -43.34 53.02 3.81
CA ASP A 931 -43.20 51.68 4.38
C ASP A 931 -41.75 51.21 4.32
N THR A 932 -41.25 50.67 5.44
CA THR A 932 -39.98 49.96 5.50
C THR A 932 -40.17 48.57 6.07
N ALA A 933 -39.17 47.71 5.96
CA ALA A 933 -39.22 46.39 6.54
C ALA A 933 -37.93 46.01 7.25
N TYR A 934 -38.03 45.06 8.17
CA TYR A 934 -36.88 44.41 8.80
C TYR A 934 -37.22 42.97 9.17
N ALA A 935 -36.22 42.10 9.16
CA ALA A 935 -36.35 40.71 9.54
C ALA A 935 -35.55 40.46 10.83
N PRO A 936 -36.20 40.20 11.97
CA PRO A 936 -35.49 39.75 13.17
C PRO A 936 -34.81 38.41 12.92
N ILE A 937 -33.64 38.22 13.54
CA ILE A 937 -32.89 36.95 13.48
C ILE A 937 -33.67 35.84 14.20
N ILE A 938 -34.26 36.17 15.36
CA ILE A 938 -35.19 35.30 16.08
C ILE A 938 -36.42 36.15 16.38
N ASN A 939 -37.62 35.61 16.12
CA ASN A 939 -38.89 36.20 16.54
C ASN A 939 -39.84 35.08 16.95
N ALA A 940 -40.01 34.89 18.26
CA ALA A 940 -40.84 33.84 18.80
C ALA A 940 -41.79 34.40 19.87
N THR A 941 -43.07 34.13 19.67
CA THR A 941 -44.19 34.53 20.52
C THR A 941 -44.69 33.31 21.31
N GLY A 942 -44.26 33.19 22.57
CA GLY A 942 -44.70 32.14 23.48
C GLY A 942 -44.11 30.77 23.15
N VAL A 943 -43.13 30.32 23.93
CA VAL A 943 -42.65 28.93 23.88
C VAL A 943 -43.79 28.02 24.36
N TYR A 944 -44.58 27.42 23.46
CA TYR A 944 -45.63 26.44 23.77
C TYR A 944 -45.25 25.04 23.26
N TYR A 945 -45.75 24.02 23.96
CA TYR A 945 -45.40 22.62 23.84
C TYR A 945 -46.34 21.80 22.94
N SER A 946 -45.74 20.77 22.30
CA SER A 946 -46.33 19.47 21.87
C SER A 946 -47.16 19.47 20.57
N SER A 947 -47.06 18.53 19.60
CA SER A 947 -46.21 17.34 19.41
C SER A 947 -46.22 16.93 17.92
N THR A 948 -45.48 17.61 17.03
CA THR A 948 -44.89 17.09 15.77
C THR A 948 -44.30 18.26 14.97
N ALA A 949 -42.96 18.30 14.85
CA ALA A 949 -42.16 19.47 14.50
C ALA A 949 -42.24 19.97 13.04
N THR A 950 -41.79 21.22 12.78
CA THR A 950 -40.51 21.55 12.07
C THR A 950 -40.42 23.03 11.61
N ASN A 951 -39.90 23.89 12.49
CA ASN A 951 -38.76 24.79 12.27
C ASN A 951 -38.72 25.84 13.41
N PHE A 952 -37.51 26.02 13.98
CA PHE A 952 -37.18 26.36 15.38
C PHE A 952 -37.26 25.14 16.31
N SER A 953 -36.10 24.57 16.64
CA SER A 953 -35.95 23.43 17.55
C SER A 953 -36.49 23.81 18.91
N ALA A 954 -37.69 23.32 19.25
CA ALA A 954 -38.24 23.43 20.58
C ALA A 954 -37.39 22.57 21.52
N GLY A 955 -36.48 23.21 22.27
CA GLY A 955 -35.99 22.61 23.51
C GLY A 955 -37.18 22.53 24.47
N GLU A 956 -37.57 21.33 24.85
CA GLU A 956 -38.69 21.07 25.75
C GLU A 956 -38.36 21.57 27.18
N GLY A 957 -38.60 22.86 27.45
CA GLY A 957 -38.46 23.47 28.78
C GLY A 957 -39.78 23.78 29.46
N THR A 958 -40.15 23.03 30.51
CA THR A 958 -41.35 23.28 31.32
C THR A 958 -41.09 24.55 32.14
N ASP A 959 -42.07 25.12 32.87
CA ASP A 959 -41.70 26.24 33.79
C ASP A 959 -40.66 25.80 34.86
N ALA A 960 -40.43 24.49 35.01
CA ALA A 960 -39.41 23.88 35.85
C ALA A 960 -38.07 23.57 35.14
N LEU A 961 -38.00 23.49 33.79
CA LEU A 961 -36.79 23.13 33.05
C LEU A 961 -36.46 24.17 31.96
N PRO A 962 -35.21 24.64 31.83
CA PRO A 962 -34.84 25.64 30.83
C PRO A 962 -34.77 25.05 29.41
N ALA A 963 -35.24 25.81 28.43
CA ALA A 963 -35.16 25.56 26.98
C ALA A 963 -34.12 26.47 26.29
N SER A 964 -33.81 26.15 25.04
CA SER A 964 -33.04 27.01 24.13
C SER A 964 -33.71 27.13 22.77
N MET A 965 -33.44 28.24 22.08
CA MET A 965 -33.87 28.51 20.72
C MET A 965 -32.69 29.00 19.90
N ALA A 966 -32.55 28.49 18.68
CA ALA A 966 -31.47 28.86 17.79
C ALA A 966 -31.98 29.19 16.39
N ASN A 967 -31.28 30.10 15.71
CA ASN A 967 -31.35 30.27 14.26
C ASN A 967 -29.94 30.22 13.66
N THR A 968 -29.84 29.82 12.39
CA THR A 968 -28.58 29.75 11.66
C THR A 968 -28.53 30.89 10.64
N LEU A 969 -27.42 31.61 10.64
CA LEU A 969 -27.15 32.73 9.73
C LEU A 969 -25.96 32.41 8.83
N ILE A 970 -25.95 32.97 7.63
CA ILE A 970 -24.75 33.08 6.82
C ILE A 970 -24.08 34.40 7.19
N LYS A 971 -22.83 34.38 7.66
CA LYS A 971 -22.05 35.57 7.96
C LYS A 971 -21.21 36.00 6.76
N GLY A 972 -21.30 37.27 6.42
CA GLY A 972 -20.41 37.91 5.45
C GLY A 972 -19.06 38.28 6.08
N ALA A 973 -18.18 38.86 5.25
CA ALA A 973 -16.96 39.50 5.73
C ALA A 973 -17.20 40.90 6.33
N GLY A 974 -18.44 41.39 6.26
CA GLY A 974 -18.89 42.71 6.69
C GLY A 974 -19.02 42.88 8.19
N GLY A 975 -17.98 42.49 8.94
CA GLY A 975 -17.90 42.69 10.37
C GLY A 975 -19.01 42.04 11.20
N ASP A 976 -19.12 42.55 12.40
CA ASP A 976 -19.95 42.05 13.48
C ASP A 976 -21.37 42.67 13.38
N ILE A 977 -22.43 41.86 13.58
CA ILE A 977 -23.81 42.36 13.48
C ILE A 977 -24.27 42.79 14.88
N PRO A 978 -24.48 44.09 15.14
CA PRO A 978 -24.99 44.54 16.42
C PRO A 978 -26.47 44.16 16.53
N VAL A 979 -26.85 43.55 17.64
CA VAL A 979 -28.20 43.05 17.87
C VAL A 979 -28.68 43.35 19.29
N LEU A 980 -30.01 43.47 19.44
CA LEU A 980 -30.67 43.52 20.73
C LEU A 980 -31.35 42.19 20.99
N VAL A 981 -30.94 41.52 22.06
CA VAL A 981 -31.64 40.36 22.59
C VAL A 981 -32.72 40.85 23.56
N ARG A 982 -33.95 40.41 23.35
CA ARG A 982 -35.10 40.73 24.20
C ARG A 982 -35.83 39.45 24.60
N VAL A 983 -36.00 39.25 25.89
CA VAL A 983 -36.82 38.16 26.45
C VAL A 983 -37.83 38.75 27.43
N ARG A 984 -39.10 38.36 27.27
CA ARG A 984 -40.19 38.77 28.16
C ARG A 984 -41.05 37.54 28.48
N ARG A 985 -41.68 37.52 29.64
CA ARG A 985 -42.65 36.46 29.97
C ARG A 985 -44.04 36.84 29.44
N GLY A 986 -44.69 35.91 28.73
CA GLY A 986 -46.05 36.06 28.23
C GLY A 986 -47.09 36.21 29.35
N SER A 987 -48.18 36.92 29.06
CA SER A 987 -49.08 37.53 30.04
C SER A 987 -50.14 36.62 30.68
N SER A 988 -50.10 35.29 30.53
CA SER A 988 -51.19 34.42 31.00
C SER A 988 -50.85 33.60 32.26
N GLY A 989 -51.34 34.03 33.42
CA GLY A 989 -51.66 33.15 34.56
C GLY A 989 -50.51 32.55 35.39
N VAL A 990 -49.26 32.93 35.15
CA VAL A 990 -48.08 32.37 35.85
C VAL A 990 -47.57 33.29 36.96
N SER A 991 -47.42 32.75 38.17
CA SER A 991 -47.06 33.44 39.42
C SER A 991 -45.61 33.98 39.49
N ASN A 992 -44.82 33.83 38.42
CA ASN A 992 -43.38 34.13 38.37
C ASN A 992 -43.05 35.10 37.22
N LYS A 993 -43.65 36.29 37.23
CA LYS A 993 -43.34 37.36 36.26
C LYS A 993 -41.88 37.78 36.42
N ILE A 994 -41.18 37.94 35.29
CA ILE A 994 -39.80 38.42 35.27
C ILE A 994 -39.77 39.86 34.79
N LEU A 995 -38.81 40.63 35.28
CA LEU A 995 -38.47 41.91 34.68
C LEU A 995 -38.07 41.67 33.20
N PRO A 996 -38.55 42.49 32.25
CA PRO A 996 -38.12 42.41 30.86
C PRO A 996 -36.60 42.41 30.76
N PHE A 997 -36.04 41.38 30.12
CA PHE A 997 -34.60 41.26 29.87
C PHE A 997 -34.28 41.82 28.49
N GLU A 998 -33.43 42.84 28.44
CA GLU A 998 -32.91 43.42 27.21
C GLU A 998 -31.42 43.64 27.33
N ILE A 999 -30.64 43.16 26.36
CA ILE A 999 -29.20 43.34 26.32
C ILE A 999 -28.73 43.51 24.87
N ALA A 1000 -27.86 44.52 24.65
CA ALA A 1000 -27.16 44.65 23.38
C ALA A 1000 -26.04 43.61 23.31
N GLN A 1001 -25.95 42.92 22.20
CA GLN A 1001 -24.97 41.88 21.90
C GLN A 1001 -24.51 42.02 20.45
N THR A 1002 -23.55 41.20 20.07
CA THR A 1002 -23.00 41.20 18.73
C THR A 1002 -22.95 39.77 18.23
N VAL A 1003 -23.46 39.55 17.01
CA VAL A 1003 -23.25 38.29 16.31
C VAL A 1003 -21.90 38.38 15.61
N GLY A 1004 -20.91 37.66 16.15
CA GLY A 1004 -19.57 37.60 15.59
C GLY A 1004 -19.42 36.52 14.53
N GLN A 1005 -18.18 36.31 14.06
CA GLN A 1005 -17.85 35.25 13.10
C GLN A 1005 -18.00 33.83 13.67
N SER A 1006 -18.11 33.68 14.99
CA SER A 1006 -18.42 32.43 15.67
C SER A 1006 -19.89 32.31 16.09
N GLY A 1007 -20.73 33.28 15.73
CA GLY A 1007 -22.12 33.37 16.15
C GLY A 1007 -22.31 34.12 17.47
N MET A 1008 -23.41 33.83 18.16
CA MET A 1008 -23.73 34.40 19.46
C MET A 1008 -24.50 33.39 20.31
N SER A 1009 -24.19 33.31 21.60
CA SER A 1009 -24.95 32.55 22.58
C SER A 1009 -25.24 33.43 23.79
N GLN A 1010 -26.52 33.62 24.12
CA GLN A 1010 -26.96 34.46 25.23
C GLN A 1010 -27.99 33.72 26.08
N ALA A 1011 -27.71 33.56 27.37
CA ALA A 1011 -28.70 33.06 28.32
C ALA A 1011 -29.66 34.19 28.73
N ALA A 1012 -30.96 33.91 28.79
CA ALA A 1012 -31.93 34.83 29.35
C ALA A 1012 -31.69 35.02 30.86
N ILE A 1013 -31.58 36.27 31.30
CA ILE A 1013 -31.51 36.61 32.73
C ILE A 1013 -32.93 36.69 33.28
N ARG A 1014 -33.19 35.99 34.39
CA ARG A 1014 -34.53 35.90 35.00
C ARG A 1014 -34.54 36.55 36.38
N THR A 1015 -34.72 37.86 36.42
CA THR A 1015 -34.96 38.58 37.68
C THR A 1015 -36.46 38.63 37.93
N LEU A 1016 -36.93 38.15 39.09
CA LEU A 1016 -38.35 38.22 39.45
C LEU A 1016 -38.80 39.68 39.57
N ASP A 1017 -39.96 39.97 39.01
CA ASP A 1017 -40.62 41.26 39.20
C ASP A 1017 -41.45 41.20 40.50
N SER A 1018 -40.96 41.85 41.55
CA SER A 1018 -41.61 41.87 42.87
C SER A 1018 -42.79 42.84 42.97
N ILE A 1019 -43.03 43.67 41.94
CA ILE A 1019 -44.10 44.67 41.93
C ILE A 1019 -45.36 44.10 41.29
N VAL A 1020 -45.20 43.25 40.28
CA VAL A 1020 -46.32 42.69 39.53
C VAL A 1020 -46.72 41.33 40.11
N THR A 1021 -47.72 41.34 41.01
CA THR A 1021 -48.36 40.12 41.55
C THR A 1021 -49.31 39.45 40.56
#